data_AF-A0AAV0QW10-F1
#
_entry.id   AF-A0AAV0QW10-F1
#
_cell.length_a   1.000
_cell.length_b   1.000
_cell.length_c   1.000
_cell.angle_alpha   90.00
_cell.angle_beta   90.00
_cell.angle_gamma   90.00
#
_symmetry.space_group_name_H-M   'P 1'
#
loop_
_entity.id
_entity.type
_entity.pdbx_description
1 polymer ?
#
loop_
_entity_poly.entity_id
_entity_poly.type
_entity_poly.pdbx_seq_one_letter_code
_entity_poly.pdbx_strand_id
1 'polypeptide(L)'
;MASLKRSDSMADNMPEALRQSRYHMKKCFTKYVEKGRRVMKLQHLLDEMDTVIGDTAERATLFQGLLGDIWLSTQEAVVNPPYVAFAIRPSPGFWELVKVNSQDLSVEPITSTDYLKYKELIYDHNWSKDEEALELDFGAFEPDTPHLTLSSSIGNGTNFVSKFITSKLSGEPEKAQPLVDYLLSLNHHGDNLMINETLSTTSKLQMALLVAQVYLSGIPPQTPYEKFDLSFKEWGFEKGWGDTAERARDTMRSLSEVLQAPDPTNMERFFSRLPTVFNVVIFSPHGYFGQADVLGLPDTGGQVVYILDQVKALEQELLLRISQQGLNFKPQIIVVTRLIPDARGTKCNQELESIEGTKHSSILRATIAHALEKTKYEDSDIKWKELDPKYHFSCQFMADMMAMNAADFIIASTYQEIAGSKDRAGQYESHSAFTMPGLARVVSGINIFDPKFNIASPGADQSIYFPYTEKQRRFTQFTPAIEELLFNPNDTRDHIGFLADTKKPMIFTMARLDTVKNITGLTEWYGRDKRLRSLVNLVIVGGFFDPSESKDREEASEIKKMHALIETYDLRGQMRWICAQTDRKRNGELYRCIADSKGAFVQPALYEAFGLTVIEAMNSGLPTFATNQGGPAEIIVDGVSGFHIDPNGGGGGEDATRKMADFFEKCELEPAHWRRISDAGLARIEGCYTWRIYADKTLNMGSVYTFWRVLNKRQKLAKQRYIQLLYNLHFRNLVMTDD
;
A
#
# COMPACT_ATOMS: atom_id res chain seq x y z
N MET A 1 27.87 -16.32 -8.59
CA MET A 1 27.77 -14.87 -8.30
C MET A 1 28.29 -14.64 -6.89
N ALA A 2 29.51 -14.11 -6.76
CA ALA A 2 30.01 -13.69 -5.46
C ALA A 2 29.19 -12.46 -5.04
N SER A 3 28.46 -12.57 -3.93
CA SER A 3 27.75 -11.43 -3.36
C SER A 3 28.77 -10.36 -3.00
N LEU A 4 28.72 -9.20 -3.66
CA LEU A 4 29.34 -7.97 -3.15
C LEU A 4 28.89 -7.82 -1.68
N LYS A 5 29.85 -7.87 -0.77
CA LYS A 5 29.59 -7.63 0.65
C LYS A 5 29.19 -6.17 0.81
N ARG A 6 28.35 -5.92 1.81
CA ARG A 6 27.80 -4.63 2.26
C ARG A 6 28.84 -3.53 2.58
N SER A 7 30.13 -3.77 2.34
CA SER A 7 31.26 -2.89 2.63
C SER A 7 31.73 -2.06 1.45
N ASP A 8 31.33 -2.37 0.20
CA ASP A 8 31.95 -1.76 -0.97
C ASP A 8 30.93 -0.85 -1.68
N SER A 9 31.02 0.46 -1.40
CA SER A 9 30.26 1.54 -2.05
C SER A 9 30.33 1.41 -3.59
N MET A 10 29.20 1.46 -4.28
CA MET A 10 29.19 1.42 -5.75
C MET A 10 29.89 2.64 -6.35
N ALA A 11 29.82 3.80 -5.67
CA ALA A 11 30.55 5.00 -6.02
C ALA A 11 32.07 4.82 -5.96
N ASP A 12 32.58 4.12 -4.94
CA ASP A 12 34.02 3.86 -4.78
C ASP A 12 34.55 2.88 -5.83
N ASN A 13 33.66 1.99 -6.29
CA ASN A 13 33.94 0.93 -7.23
C ASN A 13 33.75 1.35 -8.70
N MET A 14 32.89 2.34 -8.98
CA MET A 14 32.61 2.82 -10.33
C MET A 14 33.86 3.26 -11.12
N PRO A 15 34.86 3.97 -10.54
CA PRO A 15 36.09 4.31 -11.24
C PRO A 15 36.83 3.09 -11.82
N GLU A 16 36.89 2.00 -11.05
CA GLU A 16 37.57 0.77 -11.47
C GLU A 16 36.74 0.03 -12.54
N ALA A 17 35.41 -0.03 -12.38
CA ALA A 17 34.52 -0.61 -13.39
C ALA A 17 34.61 0.13 -14.74
N LEU A 18 34.64 1.46 -14.72
CA LEU A 18 34.82 2.30 -15.90
C LEU A 18 36.21 2.12 -16.53
N ARG A 19 37.24 1.88 -15.72
CA ARG A 19 38.61 1.64 -16.20
C ARG A 19 38.74 0.32 -16.96
N GLN A 20 38.11 -0.75 -16.45
CA GLN A 20 38.13 -2.07 -17.09
C GLN A 20 37.49 -2.05 -18.49
N SER A 21 36.53 -1.15 -18.71
CA SER A 21 35.77 -1.02 -19.97
C SER A 21 35.94 0.35 -20.64
N ARG A 22 37.10 1.00 -20.42
CA ARG A 22 37.33 2.42 -20.75
C ARG A 22 36.99 2.80 -22.18
N TYR A 23 37.34 1.96 -23.16
CA TYR A 23 37.08 2.23 -24.57
C TYR A 23 35.58 2.31 -24.88
N HIS A 24 34.81 1.31 -24.45
CA HIS A 24 33.36 1.27 -24.62
C HIS A 24 32.67 2.39 -23.85
N MET A 25 33.07 2.59 -22.59
CA MET A 25 32.46 3.61 -21.73
C MET A 25 32.69 5.02 -22.24
N LYS A 26 33.89 5.33 -22.75
CA LYS A 26 34.13 6.66 -23.34
C LYS A 26 33.19 6.93 -24.52
N LYS A 27 32.95 5.94 -25.38
CA LYS A 27 32.00 6.08 -26.49
C LYS A 27 30.56 6.20 -26.00
N CYS A 28 30.15 5.39 -25.02
CA CYS A 28 28.80 5.46 -24.46
C CYS A 28 28.55 6.82 -23.80
N PHE A 29 29.49 7.34 -23.02
CA PHE A 29 29.36 8.65 -22.39
C PHE A 29 29.37 9.80 -23.41
N THR A 30 30.19 9.72 -24.47
CA THR A 30 30.07 10.66 -25.60
C THR A 30 28.67 10.63 -26.19
N LYS A 31 28.09 9.43 -26.37
CA LYS A 31 26.73 9.25 -26.88
C LYS A 31 25.68 9.84 -25.94
N TYR A 32 25.80 9.60 -24.62
CA TYR A 32 24.88 10.15 -23.63
C TYR A 32 24.87 11.69 -23.62
N VAL A 33 26.03 12.34 -23.79
CA VAL A 33 26.13 13.81 -23.78
C VAL A 33 25.82 14.50 -25.12
N GLU A 34 25.64 13.74 -26.22
CA GLU A 34 25.19 14.26 -27.51
C GLU A 34 23.81 14.95 -27.39
N LYS A 35 23.38 15.65 -28.44
CA LYS A 35 22.05 16.29 -28.46
C LYS A 35 20.97 15.21 -28.30
N GLY A 36 20.17 15.30 -27.24
CA GLY A 36 19.17 14.29 -26.93
C GLY A 36 18.51 14.49 -25.56
N ARG A 37 18.15 13.38 -24.93
CA ARG A 37 17.45 13.34 -23.63
C ARG A 37 18.37 13.85 -22.52
N ARG A 38 17.87 14.79 -21.72
CA ARG A 38 18.60 15.33 -20.56
C ARG A 38 18.34 14.55 -19.27
N VAL A 39 17.26 13.80 -19.22
CA VAL A 39 16.95 12.85 -18.16
C VAL A 39 16.76 11.48 -18.81
N MET A 40 17.54 10.50 -18.37
CA MET A 40 17.58 9.15 -18.94
C MET A 40 17.23 8.14 -17.85
N LYS A 41 16.35 7.18 -18.19
CA LYS A 41 16.09 5.99 -17.37
C LYS A 41 17.00 4.86 -17.86
N LEU A 42 17.06 3.75 -17.12
CA LEU A 42 17.88 2.60 -17.47
C LEU A 42 17.71 2.17 -18.94
N GLN A 43 16.47 2.02 -19.41
CA GLN A 43 16.22 1.60 -20.79
C GLN A 43 16.86 2.56 -21.81
N HIS A 44 16.76 3.88 -21.61
CA HIS A 44 17.39 4.86 -22.49
C HIS A 44 18.92 4.75 -22.49
N LEU A 45 19.53 4.48 -21.32
CA LEU A 45 20.98 4.26 -21.22
C LEU A 45 21.38 3.00 -21.99
N LEU A 46 20.61 1.92 -21.85
CA LEU A 46 20.83 0.66 -22.56
C LEU A 46 20.66 0.83 -24.08
N ASP A 47 19.62 1.53 -24.52
CA ASP A 47 19.36 1.77 -25.95
C ASP A 47 20.52 2.53 -26.60
N GLU A 48 21.00 3.62 -25.97
CA GLU A 48 22.14 4.39 -26.50
C GLU A 48 23.43 3.55 -26.49
N MET A 49 23.65 2.74 -25.45
CA MET A 49 24.79 1.83 -25.38
C MET A 49 24.71 0.73 -26.46
N ASP A 50 23.52 0.25 -26.80
CA ASP A 50 23.30 -0.72 -27.89
C ASP A 50 23.65 -0.15 -29.26
N THR A 51 23.49 1.17 -29.46
CA THR A 51 23.96 1.82 -30.70
C THR A 51 25.49 1.86 -30.81
N VAL A 52 26.20 1.79 -29.68
CA VAL A 52 27.66 1.92 -29.59
C VAL A 52 28.34 0.54 -29.57
N ILE A 53 27.73 -0.44 -28.91
CA ILE A 53 28.25 -1.79 -28.70
C ILE A 53 27.40 -2.77 -29.53
N GLY A 54 27.77 -2.93 -30.80
CA GLY A 54 27.01 -3.74 -31.76
C GLY A 54 27.12 -5.26 -31.56
N ASP A 55 28.04 -5.75 -30.72
CA ASP A 55 28.20 -7.18 -30.41
C ASP A 55 27.49 -7.55 -29.10
N THR A 56 26.51 -8.45 -29.21
CA THR A 56 25.71 -8.96 -28.09
C THR A 56 26.55 -9.75 -27.07
N ALA A 57 27.64 -10.41 -27.49
CA ALA A 57 28.53 -11.16 -26.61
C ALA A 57 29.44 -10.24 -25.77
N GLU A 58 29.95 -9.17 -26.38
CA GLU A 58 30.71 -8.13 -25.66
C GLU A 58 29.83 -7.40 -24.64
N ARG A 59 28.57 -7.10 -25.01
CA ARG A 59 27.57 -6.57 -24.07
C ARG A 59 27.33 -7.53 -22.91
N ALA A 60 27.04 -8.81 -23.18
CA ALA A 60 26.80 -9.79 -22.13
C ALA A 60 27.99 -9.88 -21.14
N THR A 61 29.22 -9.74 -21.65
CA THR A 61 30.44 -9.74 -20.83
C THR A 61 30.54 -8.48 -19.96
N LEU A 62 30.18 -7.30 -20.49
CA LEU A 62 30.12 -6.03 -19.74
C LEU A 62 29.11 -6.07 -18.58
N PHE A 63 27.97 -6.73 -18.78
CA PHE A 63 26.91 -6.85 -17.76
C PHE A 63 27.12 -7.97 -16.75
N GLN A 64 28.09 -8.86 -16.96
CA GLN A 64 28.44 -9.91 -15.99
C GLN A 64 29.34 -9.40 -14.84
N GLY A 65 29.85 -8.17 -14.94
CA GLY A 65 30.72 -7.55 -13.93
C GLY A 65 30.08 -6.39 -13.17
N LEU A 66 30.89 -5.74 -12.33
CA LEU A 66 30.54 -4.60 -11.49
C LEU A 66 29.86 -3.44 -12.24
N LEU A 67 30.23 -3.23 -13.50
CA LEU A 67 29.61 -2.24 -14.37
C LEU A 67 28.13 -2.57 -14.65
N GLY A 68 27.82 -3.84 -14.88
CA GLY A 68 26.44 -4.31 -15.04
C GLY A 68 25.61 -4.06 -13.79
N ASP A 69 26.15 -4.39 -12.61
CA ASP A 69 25.46 -4.18 -11.34
C ASP A 69 25.13 -2.70 -11.09
N ILE A 70 26.06 -1.80 -11.42
CA ILE A 70 25.86 -0.34 -11.30
C ILE A 70 24.74 0.15 -12.24
N TRP A 71 24.75 -0.29 -13.50
CA TRP A 71 23.73 0.14 -14.48
C TRP A 71 22.36 -0.42 -14.11
N LEU A 72 22.26 -1.71 -13.80
CA LEU A 72 21.01 -2.34 -13.40
C LEU A 72 20.42 -1.72 -12.12
N SER A 73 21.27 -1.18 -11.25
CA SER A 73 20.87 -0.46 -10.04
C SER A 73 20.57 1.02 -10.28
N THR A 74 20.86 1.57 -11.46
CA THR A 74 20.62 2.99 -11.79
C THR A 74 19.13 3.24 -12.02
N GLN A 75 18.55 4.12 -11.22
CA GLN A 75 17.14 4.52 -11.36
C GLN A 75 16.99 5.65 -12.39
N GLU A 76 17.94 6.58 -12.39
CA GLU A 76 17.91 7.76 -13.26
C GLU A 76 19.32 8.32 -13.49
N ALA A 77 19.56 8.83 -14.69
CA ALA A 77 20.74 9.60 -15.04
C ALA A 77 20.37 10.97 -15.60
N VAL A 78 21.00 12.02 -15.06
CA VAL A 78 20.81 13.42 -15.42
C VAL A 78 22.03 13.88 -16.22
N VAL A 79 21.82 14.29 -17.46
CA VAL A 79 22.88 14.66 -18.41
C VAL A 79 22.96 16.18 -18.53
N ASN A 80 24.07 16.75 -18.10
CA ASN A 80 24.41 18.16 -18.34
C ASN A 80 25.89 18.29 -18.77
N PRO A 81 26.16 18.35 -20.08
CA PRO A 81 27.51 18.24 -20.60
C PRO A 81 28.52 19.20 -19.94
N PRO A 82 29.72 18.73 -19.58
CA PRO A 82 30.30 17.44 -19.93
C PRO A 82 29.99 16.30 -18.94
N TYR A 83 29.13 16.48 -17.93
CA TYR A 83 28.90 15.45 -16.91
C TYR A 83 27.56 14.72 -17.06
N VAL A 84 27.53 13.52 -16.51
CA VAL A 84 26.32 12.72 -16.30
C VAL A 84 26.26 12.35 -14.83
N ALA A 85 25.19 12.75 -14.14
CA ALA A 85 24.96 12.42 -12.74
C ALA A 85 24.01 11.21 -12.64
N PHE A 86 24.40 10.19 -11.89
CA PHE A 86 23.64 8.95 -11.70
C PHE A 86 23.02 8.91 -10.31
N ALA A 87 21.75 8.55 -10.24
CA ALA A 87 21.09 8.11 -9.02
C ALA A 87 21.06 6.58 -9.00
N ILE A 88 21.95 5.99 -8.23
CA ILE A 88 22.16 4.55 -8.12
C ILE A 88 21.48 4.06 -6.86
N ARG A 89 20.70 2.99 -6.96
CA ARG A 89 19.97 2.38 -5.86
C ARG A 89 20.35 0.91 -5.73
N PRO A 90 21.47 0.58 -5.04
CA PRO A 90 21.95 -0.80 -4.94
C PRO A 90 20.97 -1.73 -4.21
N SER A 91 20.20 -1.18 -3.27
CA SER A 91 19.19 -1.91 -2.50
C SER A 91 18.13 -0.97 -1.95
N PRO A 92 16.95 -1.47 -1.54
CA PRO A 92 15.87 -0.62 -1.06
C PRO A 92 16.25 0.27 0.12
N GLY A 93 16.01 1.57 -0.04
CA GLY A 93 16.33 2.63 0.92
C GLY A 93 17.76 3.14 0.86
N PHE A 94 18.61 2.58 0.00
CA PHE A 94 20.01 2.98 -0.14
C PHE A 94 20.23 3.61 -1.50
N TRP A 95 20.65 4.88 -1.47
CA TRP A 95 20.90 5.69 -2.65
C TRP A 95 22.35 6.19 -2.63
N GLU A 96 23.03 6.04 -3.76
CA GLU A 96 24.34 6.60 -4.00
C GLU A 96 24.25 7.52 -5.22
N LEU A 97 24.74 8.75 -5.05
CA LEU A 97 24.68 9.78 -6.08
C LEU A 97 26.10 10.09 -6.53
N VAL A 98 26.34 9.96 -7.83
CA VAL A 98 27.68 10.17 -8.41
C VAL A 98 27.58 11.01 -9.66
N LYS A 99 28.61 11.81 -9.91
CA LYS A 99 28.78 12.60 -11.13
C LYS A 99 29.99 12.07 -11.89
N VAL A 100 29.81 11.79 -13.17
CA VAL A 100 30.87 11.25 -14.03
C VAL A 100 31.15 12.22 -15.18
N ASN A 101 32.43 12.53 -15.40
CA ASN A 101 32.85 13.35 -16.52
C ASN A 101 32.95 12.50 -17.80
N SER A 102 32.23 12.88 -18.86
CA SER A 102 32.20 12.13 -20.12
C SER A 102 33.53 12.07 -20.88
N GLN A 103 34.46 12.99 -20.62
CA GLN A 103 35.71 13.11 -21.36
C GLN A 103 36.82 12.21 -20.81
N ASP A 104 37.00 12.19 -19.49
CA ASP A 104 38.08 11.47 -18.80
C ASP A 104 37.61 10.29 -17.94
N LEU A 105 36.29 10.15 -17.73
CA LEU A 105 35.62 9.17 -16.89
C LEU A 105 35.98 9.27 -15.40
N SER A 106 36.37 10.47 -14.93
CA SER A 106 36.46 10.76 -13.50
C SER A 106 35.09 10.68 -12.85
N VAL A 107 35.04 10.07 -11.66
CA VAL A 107 33.81 9.89 -10.86
C VAL A 107 33.97 10.69 -9.58
N GLU A 108 32.95 11.46 -9.23
CA GLU A 108 32.87 12.24 -8.01
C GLU A 108 31.57 11.88 -7.27
N PRO A 109 31.62 11.42 -6.00
CA PRO A 109 30.41 11.28 -5.20
C PRO A 109 29.83 12.65 -4.89
N ILE A 110 28.51 12.79 -4.97
CA ILE A 110 27.80 14.06 -4.75
C ILE A 110 26.68 13.91 -3.72
N THR A 111 26.24 15.02 -3.13
CA THR A 111 25.13 15.00 -2.15
C THR A 111 23.77 15.00 -2.84
N SER A 112 22.69 14.72 -2.07
CA SER A 112 21.32 14.88 -2.56
C SER A 112 21.05 16.31 -3.05
N THR A 113 21.52 17.32 -2.33
CA THR A 113 21.43 18.72 -2.74
C THR A 113 22.11 18.97 -4.07
N ASP A 114 23.34 18.47 -4.25
CA ASP A 114 24.09 18.64 -5.50
C ASP A 114 23.38 17.97 -6.68
N TYR A 115 22.88 16.74 -6.50
CA TYR A 115 22.15 16.02 -7.54
C TYR A 115 20.84 16.74 -7.92
N LEU A 116 20.08 17.23 -6.93
CA LEU A 116 18.85 17.98 -7.17
C LEU A 116 19.12 19.30 -7.90
N LYS A 117 20.14 20.07 -7.49
CA LYS A 117 20.59 21.27 -8.23
C LYS A 117 21.01 20.94 -9.65
N TYR A 118 21.66 19.79 -9.84
CA TYR A 118 22.06 19.31 -11.16
C TYR A 118 20.87 18.99 -12.06
N LYS A 119 19.81 18.41 -11.49
CA LYS A 119 18.53 18.15 -12.16
C LYS A 119 17.78 19.45 -12.46
N GLU A 120 17.81 20.41 -11.53
CA GLU A 120 17.21 21.74 -11.68
C GLU A 120 17.83 22.53 -12.83
N LEU A 121 19.14 22.44 -13.06
CA LEU A 121 19.84 23.15 -14.16
C LEU A 121 19.22 22.91 -15.54
N ILE A 122 18.57 21.77 -15.75
CA ILE A 122 17.91 21.43 -17.03
C ILE A 122 16.66 22.30 -17.26
N TYR A 123 15.95 22.65 -16.19
CA TYR A 123 14.63 23.28 -16.26
C TYR A 123 14.64 24.74 -15.79
N ASP A 124 15.42 25.05 -14.75
CA ASP A 124 15.51 26.39 -14.15
C ASP A 124 16.94 26.66 -13.65
N HIS A 125 17.75 27.25 -14.53
CA HIS A 125 19.15 27.58 -14.24
C HIS A 125 19.28 28.59 -13.09
N ASN A 126 18.33 29.52 -12.92
CA ASN A 126 18.41 30.52 -11.85
C ASN A 126 18.15 29.87 -10.50
N TRP A 127 17.10 29.05 -10.39
CA TRP A 127 16.78 28.32 -9.16
C TRP A 127 17.91 27.39 -8.72
N SER A 128 18.57 26.71 -9.65
CA SER A 128 19.67 25.81 -9.33
C SER A 128 20.88 26.50 -8.67
N LYS A 129 21.04 27.80 -8.92
CA LYS A 129 22.13 28.64 -8.40
C LYS A 129 21.71 29.54 -7.25
N ASP A 130 20.44 29.46 -6.85
CA ASP A 130 19.92 30.25 -5.74
C ASP A 130 20.37 29.63 -4.41
N GLU A 131 21.20 30.38 -3.69
CA GLU A 131 21.70 30.02 -2.35
C GLU A 131 20.62 30.21 -1.27
N GLU A 132 19.59 31.01 -1.53
CA GLU A 132 18.48 31.29 -0.61
C GLU A 132 17.25 30.39 -0.85
N ALA A 133 17.32 29.52 -1.84
CA ALA A 133 16.24 28.58 -2.13
C ALA A 133 16.01 27.61 -0.98
N LEU A 134 14.74 27.45 -0.60
CA LEU A 134 14.32 26.65 0.55
C LEU A 134 14.70 25.18 0.39
N GLU A 135 15.46 24.65 1.33
CA GLU A 135 15.76 23.22 1.46
C GLU A 135 15.03 22.62 2.68
N LEU A 136 14.35 21.50 2.44
CA LEU A 136 13.57 20.77 3.42
C LEU A 136 14.29 19.50 3.83
N ASP A 137 14.71 19.46 5.10
CA ASP A 137 15.42 18.35 5.71
C ASP A 137 14.71 17.89 6.99
N PHE A 138 13.85 16.88 6.87
CA PHE A 138 13.24 16.25 8.03
C PHE A 138 14.19 15.30 8.77
N GLY A 139 15.26 14.83 8.12
CA GLY A 139 16.28 13.97 8.71
C GLY A 139 17.04 14.66 9.86
N ALA A 140 17.18 15.98 9.80
CA ALA A 140 17.75 16.79 10.88
C ALA A 140 17.02 16.63 12.23
N PHE A 141 15.75 16.20 12.23
CA PHE A 141 14.95 15.98 13.45
C PHE A 141 14.96 14.52 13.93
N GLU A 142 15.75 13.65 13.33
CA GLU A 142 15.79 12.20 13.61
C GLU A 142 17.05 11.64 14.30
N PRO A 143 18.00 12.41 14.88
CA PRO A 143 19.26 11.84 15.39
C PRO A 143 19.08 10.90 16.60
N ASP A 144 18.01 11.08 17.38
CA ASP A 144 17.71 10.25 18.56
C ASP A 144 16.69 9.13 18.26
N THR A 145 16.11 9.09 17.05
CA THR A 145 15.24 8.00 16.64
C THR A 145 16.08 6.85 16.13
N PRO A 146 15.96 5.67 16.71
CA PRO A 146 16.70 4.53 16.21
C PRO A 146 16.09 4.05 14.89
N HIS A 147 16.94 3.95 13.87
CA HIS A 147 16.54 3.59 12.51
C HIS A 147 16.75 2.11 12.23
N LEU A 148 15.88 1.55 11.40
CA LEU A 148 16.15 0.27 10.77
C LEU A 148 17.29 0.45 9.74
N THR A 149 18.10 -0.58 9.53
CA THR A 149 19.15 -0.54 8.50
C THR A 149 19.09 -1.74 7.55
N LEU A 150 18.27 -2.74 7.87
CA LEU A 150 18.04 -3.91 7.03
C LEU A 150 16.78 -3.69 6.20
N SER A 151 16.89 -3.79 4.88
CA SER A 151 15.74 -3.64 3.98
C SER A 151 14.62 -4.64 4.30
N SER A 152 14.96 -5.83 4.81
CA SER A 152 13.99 -6.84 5.28
C SER A 152 13.15 -6.42 6.49
N SER A 153 13.53 -5.35 7.17
CA SER A 153 12.81 -4.85 8.35
C SER A 153 11.82 -3.72 8.03
N ILE A 154 11.87 -3.15 6.82
CA ILE A 154 10.97 -2.06 6.40
C ILE A 154 9.51 -2.54 6.50
N GLY A 155 8.63 -1.68 7.02
CA GLY A 155 7.22 -2.01 7.21
C GLY A 155 6.93 -2.88 8.43
N ASN A 156 7.93 -3.20 9.27
CA ASN A 156 7.76 -3.90 10.54
C ASN A 156 8.02 -2.98 11.74
N GLY A 157 7.55 -1.74 11.65
CA GLY A 157 7.83 -0.67 12.59
C GLY A 157 7.43 -0.98 14.03
N THR A 158 6.21 -1.50 14.25
CA THR A 158 5.67 -1.78 15.60
C THR A 158 6.58 -2.72 16.38
N ASN A 159 7.05 -3.79 15.73
CA ASN A 159 7.90 -4.80 16.37
C ASN A 159 9.26 -4.21 16.78
N PHE A 160 9.75 -3.24 16.01
CA PHE A 160 10.97 -2.51 16.32
C PHE A 160 10.77 -1.48 17.42
N VAL A 161 9.65 -0.74 17.39
CA VAL A 161 9.22 0.16 18.48
C VAL A 161 9.13 -0.61 19.79
N SER A 162 8.49 -1.79 19.80
CA SER A 162 8.40 -2.67 20.96
C SER A 162 9.78 -3.01 21.53
N LYS A 163 10.76 -3.35 20.68
CA LYS A 163 12.15 -3.59 21.11
C LYS A 163 12.80 -2.38 21.77
N PHE A 164 12.56 -1.18 21.27
CA PHE A 164 13.11 0.02 21.91
C PHE A 164 12.42 0.41 23.18
N ILE A 165 11.10 0.27 23.23
CA ILE A 165 10.35 0.48 24.46
C ILE A 165 10.90 -0.48 25.52
N THR A 166 11.00 -1.77 25.21
CA THR A 166 11.65 -2.77 26.06
C THR A 166 13.02 -2.30 26.53
N SER A 167 13.91 -1.89 25.62
CA SER A 167 15.25 -1.42 25.99
C SER A 167 15.24 -0.18 26.89
N LYS A 168 14.27 0.73 26.73
CA LYS A 168 14.12 1.93 27.56
C LYS A 168 13.59 1.59 28.96
N LEU A 169 12.71 0.60 29.07
CA LEU A 169 12.12 0.17 30.34
C LEU A 169 13.02 -0.82 31.12
N SER A 170 13.96 -1.49 30.46
CA SER A 170 14.86 -2.46 31.08
C SER A 170 15.87 -1.85 32.06
N GLY A 171 16.07 -2.53 33.18
CA GLY A 171 17.06 -2.18 34.21
C GLY A 171 16.41 -1.79 35.52
N GLU A 172 16.69 -0.58 36.01
CA GLU A 172 16.21 -0.10 37.29
C GLU A 172 14.69 0.14 37.30
N PRO A 173 13.98 -0.08 38.43
CA PRO A 173 12.53 0.11 38.53
C PRO A 173 12.03 1.51 38.15
N GLU A 174 12.87 2.54 38.30
CA GLU A 174 12.57 3.92 37.89
C GLU A 174 12.39 4.06 36.37
N LYS A 175 13.05 3.23 35.57
CA LYS A 175 12.90 3.22 34.11
C LYS A 175 11.54 2.72 33.65
N ALA A 176 10.85 1.93 34.47
CA ALA A 176 9.48 1.50 34.24
C ALA A 176 8.43 2.54 34.67
N GLN A 177 8.81 3.60 35.37
CA GLN A 177 7.88 4.62 35.86
C GLN A 177 7.04 5.28 34.73
N PRO A 178 7.56 5.59 33.52
CA PRO A 178 6.74 6.10 32.43
C PRO A 178 5.56 5.20 32.05
N LEU A 179 5.71 3.87 32.20
CA LEU A 179 4.61 2.93 31.97
C LEU A 179 3.54 3.05 33.05
N VAL A 180 3.95 3.20 34.31
CA VAL A 180 3.03 3.43 35.44
C VAL A 180 2.27 4.75 35.24
N ASP A 181 2.99 5.83 34.93
CA ASP A 181 2.41 7.14 34.65
C ASP A 181 1.42 7.10 33.48
N TYR A 182 1.74 6.30 32.44
CA TYR A 182 0.84 6.08 31.33
C TYR A 182 -0.44 5.37 31.77
N LEU A 183 -0.34 4.29 32.55
CA LEU A 183 -1.50 3.56 33.06
C LEU A 183 -2.38 4.42 33.98
N LEU A 184 -1.79 5.28 34.83
CA LEU A 184 -2.52 6.25 35.66
C LEU A 184 -3.29 7.27 34.82
N SER A 185 -2.74 7.63 33.65
CA SER A 185 -3.36 8.63 32.77
C SER A 185 -4.56 8.09 31.97
N LEU A 186 -4.80 6.78 31.99
CA LEU A 186 -5.90 6.17 31.24
C LEU A 186 -7.23 6.51 31.88
N ASN A 187 -8.03 7.31 31.16
CA ASN A 187 -9.35 7.74 31.56
C ASN A 187 -10.27 7.75 30.34
N HIS A 188 -11.54 7.41 30.52
CA HIS A 188 -12.56 7.55 29.49
C HIS A 188 -13.87 8.05 30.09
N HIS A 189 -14.39 9.17 29.56
CA HIS A 189 -15.61 9.83 30.06
C HIS A 189 -15.62 10.12 31.58
N GLY A 190 -14.45 10.36 32.18
CA GLY A 190 -14.32 10.63 33.61
C GLY A 190 -14.11 9.38 34.46
N ASP A 191 -14.28 8.18 33.90
CA ASP A 191 -13.94 6.91 34.57
C ASP A 191 -12.45 6.62 34.42
N ASN A 192 -11.75 6.46 35.55
CA ASN A 192 -10.36 6.00 35.56
C ASN A 192 -10.30 4.52 35.14
N LEU A 193 -9.25 4.16 34.41
CA LEU A 193 -9.03 2.81 33.90
C LEU A 193 -7.70 2.26 34.42
N MET A 194 -7.62 0.94 34.52
CA MET A 194 -6.44 0.18 34.96
C MET A 194 -6.04 0.43 36.43
N ILE A 195 -5.46 1.59 36.75
CA ILE A 195 -4.92 1.91 38.08
C ILE A 195 -5.24 3.34 38.50
N ASN A 196 -5.21 3.60 39.81
CA ASN A 196 -5.35 4.94 40.36
C ASN A 196 -4.11 5.38 41.17
N GLU A 197 -4.13 6.61 41.69
CA GLU A 197 -3.01 7.27 42.40
C GLU A 197 -2.44 6.48 43.58
N THR A 198 -3.19 5.53 44.14
CA THR A 198 -2.66 4.64 45.20
C THR A 198 -1.51 3.77 44.69
N LEU A 199 -1.47 3.45 43.38
CA LEU A 199 -0.44 2.65 42.71
C LEU A 199 0.52 3.50 41.87
N SER A 200 0.76 4.74 42.29
CA SER A 200 1.54 5.75 41.56
C SER A 200 3.02 5.45 41.30
N THR A 201 3.57 4.37 41.86
CA THR A 201 4.99 4.00 41.66
C THR A 201 5.15 2.55 41.22
N THR A 202 6.21 2.27 40.46
CA THR A 202 6.53 0.90 40.00
C THR A 202 6.49 -0.13 41.13
N SER A 203 7.11 0.18 42.27
CA SER A 203 7.17 -0.75 43.41
C SER A 203 5.80 -1.02 44.04
N LYS A 204 4.96 0.02 44.17
CA LYS A 204 3.59 -0.14 44.70
C LYS A 204 2.76 -1.02 43.78
N LEU A 205 2.83 -0.75 42.46
CA LEU A 205 2.12 -1.51 41.46
C LEU A 205 2.56 -2.98 41.43
N GLN A 206 3.87 -3.27 41.46
CA GLN A 206 4.40 -4.64 41.49
C GLN A 206 3.88 -5.42 42.71
N MET A 207 3.89 -4.82 43.90
CA MET A 207 3.38 -5.47 45.11
C MET A 207 1.86 -5.73 45.03
N ALA A 208 1.09 -4.75 44.54
CA ALA A 208 -0.36 -4.90 44.38
C ALA A 208 -0.71 -5.99 43.35
N LEU A 209 0.04 -6.07 42.24
CA LEU A 209 -0.16 -7.08 41.19
C LEU A 209 0.05 -8.51 41.74
N LEU A 210 1.01 -8.72 42.64
CA LEU A 210 1.23 -10.02 43.28
C LEU A 210 0.03 -10.43 44.15
N VAL A 211 -0.47 -9.50 44.98
CA VAL A 211 -1.64 -9.74 45.84
C VAL A 211 -2.89 -10.07 45.00
N ALA A 212 -3.14 -9.26 43.96
CA ALA A 212 -4.28 -9.46 43.08
C ALA A 212 -4.22 -10.79 42.33
N GLN A 213 -3.05 -11.20 41.84
CA GLN A 213 -2.89 -12.48 41.14
C GLN A 213 -3.12 -13.70 42.04
N VAL A 214 -2.67 -13.64 43.30
CA VAL A 214 -2.92 -14.70 44.30
C VAL A 214 -4.42 -14.80 44.59
N TYR A 215 -5.07 -13.65 44.81
CA TYR A 215 -6.52 -13.60 45.02
C TYR A 215 -7.29 -14.18 43.83
N LEU A 216 -6.99 -13.74 42.61
CA LEU A 216 -7.66 -14.22 41.39
C LEU A 216 -7.43 -15.72 41.13
N SER A 217 -6.31 -16.27 41.58
CA SER A 217 -6.04 -17.71 41.48
C SER A 217 -6.86 -18.54 42.47
N GLY A 218 -7.39 -17.90 43.52
CA GLY A 218 -8.24 -18.54 44.54
C GLY A 218 -9.73 -18.56 44.17
N ILE A 219 -10.15 -17.90 43.09
CA ILE A 219 -11.55 -17.84 42.63
C ILE A 219 -11.74 -18.56 41.28
N PRO A 220 -12.97 -18.99 40.92
CA PRO A 220 -13.22 -19.67 39.65
C PRO A 220 -12.84 -18.81 38.43
N PRO A 221 -12.21 -19.37 37.36
CA PRO A 221 -11.75 -18.62 36.18
C PRO A 221 -12.81 -17.73 35.52
N GLN A 222 -14.05 -18.23 35.43
CA GLN A 222 -15.18 -17.57 34.78
C GLN A 222 -15.93 -16.60 35.70
N THR A 223 -15.39 -16.27 36.88
CA THR A 223 -16.00 -15.30 37.80
C THR A 223 -16.02 -13.93 37.13
N PRO A 224 -17.19 -13.26 36.99
CA PRO A 224 -17.28 -11.94 36.39
C PRO A 224 -16.60 -10.85 37.23
N TYR A 225 -16.06 -9.82 36.58
CA TYR A 225 -15.34 -8.71 37.22
C TYR A 225 -16.14 -8.03 38.34
N GLU A 226 -17.45 -7.89 38.19
CA GLU A 226 -18.32 -7.23 39.17
C GLU A 226 -18.31 -7.91 40.54
N LYS A 227 -17.98 -9.21 40.60
CA LYS A 227 -17.92 -9.95 41.87
C LYS A 227 -16.66 -9.65 42.69
N PHE A 228 -15.62 -9.07 42.08
CA PHE A 228 -14.36 -8.75 42.76
C PHE A 228 -13.91 -7.29 42.58
N ASP A 229 -14.70 -6.44 41.91
CA ASP A 229 -14.44 -5.00 41.70
C ASP A 229 -14.15 -4.25 43.00
N LEU A 230 -14.91 -4.52 44.07
CA LEU A 230 -14.74 -3.84 45.36
C LEU A 230 -13.34 -4.06 45.97
N SER A 231 -12.88 -5.32 46.00
CA SER A 231 -11.54 -5.65 46.50
C SER A 231 -10.44 -5.04 45.62
N PHE A 232 -10.65 -5.02 44.31
CA PHE A 232 -9.71 -4.42 43.37
C PHE A 232 -9.56 -2.92 43.58
N LYS A 233 -10.67 -2.20 43.76
CA LYS A 233 -10.66 -0.76 44.04
C LYS A 233 -9.94 -0.42 45.34
N GLU A 234 -10.12 -1.22 46.40
CA GLU A 234 -9.39 -1.05 47.66
C GLU A 234 -7.86 -1.17 47.49
N TRP A 235 -7.42 -1.98 46.52
CA TRP A 235 -6.00 -2.14 46.18
C TRP A 235 -5.49 -1.18 45.10
N GLY A 236 -6.36 -0.30 44.58
CA GLY A 236 -5.98 0.69 43.57
C GLY A 236 -6.16 0.26 42.12
N PHE A 237 -6.81 -0.88 41.88
CA PHE A 237 -7.13 -1.37 40.54
C PHE A 237 -8.52 -0.88 40.10
N GLU A 238 -8.55 -0.18 38.97
CA GLU A 238 -9.78 0.25 38.30
C GLU A 238 -10.16 -0.76 37.19
N LYS A 239 -11.31 -0.55 36.54
CA LYS A 239 -11.79 -1.42 35.46
C LYS A 239 -10.85 -1.46 34.25
N GLY A 240 -10.93 -2.51 33.44
CA GLY A 240 -10.18 -2.65 32.19
C GLY A 240 -9.22 -3.84 32.13
N TRP A 241 -9.05 -4.58 33.23
CA TRP A 241 -8.15 -5.74 33.29
C TRP A 241 -8.68 -6.98 32.56
N GLY A 242 -10.01 -7.14 32.54
CA GLY A 242 -10.68 -8.32 31.99
C GLY A 242 -12.14 -8.40 32.44
N ASP A 243 -12.96 -9.07 31.64
CA ASP A 243 -14.36 -9.41 31.96
C ASP A 243 -14.49 -10.50 33.03
N THR A 244 -13.51 -11.39 33.07
CA THR A 244 -13.44 -12.57 33.94
C THR A 244 -12.19 -12.56 34.81
N ALA A 245 -12.21 -13.31 35.91
CA ALA A 245 -11.06 -13.50 36.79
C ALA A 245 -9.84 -14.04 36.04
N GLU A 246 -10.02 -14.98 35.13
CA GLU A 246 -8.95 -15.52 34.28
C GLU A 246 -8.33 -14.46 33.39
N ARG A 247 -9.16 -13.69 32.69
CA ARG A 247 -8.67 -12.63 31.78
C ARG A 247 -7.94 -11.54 32.55
N ALA A 248 -8.50 -11.07 33.67
CA ALA A 248 -7.88 -10.08 34.54
C ALA A 248 -6.52 -10.58 35.05
N ARG A 249 -6.46 -11.84 35.52
CA ARG A 249 -5.22 -12.46 36.01
C ARG A 249 -4.16 -12.51 34.91
N ASP A 250 -4.53 -12.91 33.71
CA ASP A 250 -3.60 -13.02 32.59
C ASP A 250 -3.07 -11.64 32.15
N THR A 251 -3.91 -10.60 32.17
CA THR A 251 -3.49 -9.22 31.88
C THR A 251 -2.54 -8.70 32.95
N MET A 252 -2.84 -8.93 34.23
CA MET A 252 -1.97 -8.58 35.35
C MET A 252 -0.64 -9.33 35.30
N ARG A 253 -0.66 -10.63 34.96
CA ARG A 253 0.56 -11.43 34.77
C ARG A 253 1.42 -10.86 33.64
N SER A 254 0.81 -10.52 32.50
CA SER A 254 1.51 -9.89 31.37
C SER A 254 2.18 -8.58 31.78
N LEU A 255 1.54 -7.76 32.61
CA LEU A 255 2.15 -6.54 33.15
C LEU A 255 3.28 -6.85 34.14
N SER A 256 3.11 -7.84 35.03
CA SER A 256 4.18 -8.28 35.93
C SER A 256 5.42 -8.75 35.16
N GLU A 257 5.23 -9.53 34.10
CA GLU A 257 6.31 -9.97 33.21
C GLU A 257 7.01 -8.77 32.56
N VAL A 258 6.26 -7.79 32.04
CA VAL A 258 6.81 -6.55 31.46
C VAL A 258 7.58 -5.72 32.49
N LEU A 259 7.11 -5.62 33.73
CA LEU A 259 7.78 -4.85 34.79
C LEU A 259 9.01 -5.58 35.36
N GLN A 260 9.04 -6.91 35.32
CA GLN A 260 10.14 -7.72 35.84
C GLN A 260 11.26 -7.91 34.82
N ALA A 261 10.90 -8.28 33.59
CA ALA A 261 11.82 -8.57 32.51
C ALA A 261 11.13 -8.22 31.18
N PRO A 262 11.12 -6.94 30.78
CA PRO A 262 10.44 -6.53 29.57
C PRO A 262 11.03 -7.22 28.35
N ASP A 263 10.16 -7.75 27.49
CA ASP A 263 10.49 -8.26 26.16
C ASP A 263 9.42 -7.83 25.16
N PRO A 264 9.75 -7.76 23.85
CA PRO A 264 8.82 -7.24 22.84
C PRO A 264 7.50 -8.02 22.75
N THR A 265 7.53 -9.33 22.97
CA THR A 265 6.35 -10.20 22.81
C THR A 265 5.36 -9.96 23.93
N ASN A 266 5.83 -9.99 25.18
CA ASN A 266 4.95 -9.73 26.33
C ASN A 266 4.49 -8.28 26.38
N MET A 267 5.29 -7.36 25.86
CA MET A 267 4.90 -5.95 25.71
C MET A 267 3.76 -5.78 24.72
N GLU A 268 3.88 -6.31 23.50
CA GLU A 268 2.80 -6.27 22.51
C GLU A 268 1.55 -6.96 23.03
N ARG A 269 1.70 -8.12 23.68
CA ARG A 269 0.60 -8.84 24.31
C ARG A 269 -0.10 -8.00 25.38
N PHE A 270 0.64 -7.27 26.21
CA PHE A 270 0.07 -6.38 27.21
C PHE A 270 -0.65 -5.19 26.57
N PHE A 271 -0.01 -4.48 25.64
CA PHE A 271 -0.60 -3.33 24.97
C PHE A 271 -1.86 -3.69 24.17
N SER A 272 -1.91 -4.88 23.56
CA SER A 272 -3.11 -5.37 22.86
C SER A 272 -4.34 -5.51 23.76
N ARG A 273 -4.14 -5.61 25.08
CA ARG A 273 -5.18 -5.76 26.09
C ARG A 273 -5.53 -4.46 26.79
N LEU A 274 -4.87 -3.34 26.48
CA LEU A 274 -5.18 -2.07 27.12
C LEU A 274 -6.43 -1.41 26.50
N PRO A 275 -7.33 -0.85 27.33
CA PRO A 275 -8.52 -0.15 26.88
C PRO A 275 -8.18 1.29 26.43
N THR A 276 -7.53 1.46 25.28
CA THR A 276 -6.99 2.77 24.84
C THR A 276 -7.75 3.42 23.69
N VAL A 277 -8.47 2.64 22.88
CA VAL A 277 -9.17 3.14 21.69
C VAL A 277 -10.66 2.88 21.84
N PHE A 278 -11.47 3.94 21.76
CA PHE A 278 -12.93 3.89 21.83
C PHE A 278 -13.57 4.71 20.71
N ASN A 279 -13.02 5.89 20.47
CA ASN A 279 -13.48 6.81 19.44
C ASN A 279 -12.45 6.85 18.30
N VAL A 280 -12.92 6.62 17.07
CA VAL A 280 -12.09 6.60 15.87
C VAL A 280 -12.65 7.60 14.86
N VAL A 281 -11.78 8.44 14.32
CA VAL A 281 -12.13 9.37 13.24
C VAL A 281 -11.29 9.03 12.03
N ILE A 282 -11.94 8.76 10.90
CA ILE A 282 -11.31 8.44 9.62
C ILE A 282 -11.61 9.57 8.65
N PHE A 283 -10.60 10.12 7.97
CA PHE A 283 -10.80 11.16 6.97
C PHE A 283 -10.74 10.55 5.56
N SER A 284 -11.77 10.81 4.75
CA SER A 284 -11.81 10.47 3.32
C SER A 284 -12.49 11.59 2.53
N PRO A 285 -11.84 12.77 2.39
CA PRO A 285 -12.53 13.97 1.91
C PRO A 285 -12.95 13.97 0.44
N HIS A 286 -12.23 13.26 -0.43
CA HIS A 286 -12.46 13.31 -1.87
C HIS A 286 -13.44 12.24 -2.37
N GLY A 287 -13.92 12.41 -3.61
CA GLY A 287 -14.85 11.51 -4.26
C GLY A 287 -16.28 11.59 -3.73
N TYR A 288 -17.16 10.81 -4.34
CA TYR A 288 -18.54 10.61 -3.90
C TYR A 288 -18.55 9.51 -2.84
N PHE A 289 -18.30 9.86 -1.58
CA PHE A 289 -18.30 8.86 -0.51
C PHE A 289 -19.73 8.52 -0.08
N GLY A 290 -20.14 7.27 -0.32
CA GLY A 290 -21.47 6.75 0.00
C GLY A 290 -21.52 5.22 -0.09
N GLN A 291 -22.63 4.63 0.36
CA GLN A 291 -22.77 3.17 0.47
C GLN A 291 -23.44 2.52 -0.75
N ALA A 292 -24.14 3.30 -1.57
CA ALA A 292 -24.86 2.86 -2.75
C ALA A 292 -24.75 3.90 -3.87
N ASP A 293 -24.78 3.45 -5.12
CA ASP A 293 -24.84 4.29 -6.33
C ASP A 293 -23.67 5.29 -6.50
N VAL A 294 -22.52 5.02 -5.86
CA VAL A 294 -21.32 5.87 -5.97
C VAL A 294 -20.15 5.23 -6.69
N LEU A 295 -20.07 3.88 -6.73
CA LEU A 295 -18.94 3.19 -7.35
C LEU A 295 -18.91 3.44 -8.87
N GLY A 296 -17.77 3.89 -9.37
CA GLY A 296 -17.59 4.27 -10.78
C GLY A 296 -17.78 5.75 -11.06
N LEU A 297 -18.24 6.56 -10.09
CA LEU A 297 -18.21 8.02 -10.19
C LEU A 297 -16.76 8.55 -10.13
N PRO A 298 -16.50 9.78 -10.63
CA PRO A 298 -15.18 10.40 -10.54
C PRO A 298 -14.60 10.35 -9.12
N ASP A 299 -13.31 10.04 -9.03
CA ASP A 299 -12.55 9.88 -7.78
C ASP A 299 -13.16 8.89 -6.77
N THR A 300 -14.04 7.99 -7.22
CA THR A 300 -14.79 7.06 -6.36
C THR A 300 -14.58 5.62 -6.79
N GLY A 301 -13.90 4.84 -5.95
CA GLY A 301 -13.56 3.45 -6.27
C GLY A 301 -13.14 2.65 -5.05
N GLY A 302 -12.02 1.93 -5.17
CA GLY A 302 -11.53 1.00 -4.14
C GLY A 302 -11.35 1.63 -2.76
N GLN A 303 -11.04 2.92 -2.66
CA GLN A 303 -10.92 3.62 -1.38
C GLN A 303 -12.22 3.62 -0.57
N VAL A 304 -13.38 3.85 -1.21
CA VAL A 304 -14.67 3.84 -0.50
C VAL A 304 -14.96 2.45 0.03
N VAL A 305 -14.72 1.43 -0.80
CA VAL A 305 -14.87 0.02 -0.42
C VAL A 305 -13.95 -0.33 0.74
N TYR A 306 -12.68 0.08 0.67
CA TYR A 306 -11.68 -0.12 1.72
C TYR A 306 -12.18 0.45 3.05
N ILE A 307 -12.58 1.72 3.09
CA ILE A 307 -12.94 2.39 4.35
C ILE A 307 -14.24 1.80 4.93
N LEU A 308 -15.24 1.52 4.08
CA LEU A 308 -16.49 0.92 4.57
C LEU A 308 -16.25 -0.46 5.19
N ASP A 309 -15.44 -1.31 4.56
CA ASP A 309 -15.12 -2.63 5.10
C ASP A 309 -14.18 -2.54 6.32
N GLN A 310 -13.24 -1.59 6.33
CA GLN A 310 -12.38 -1.26 7.47
C GLN A 310 -13.20 -0.91 8.71
N VAL A 311 -14.18 -0.02 8.57
CA VAL A 311 -15.01 0.45 9.70
C VAL A 311 -15.79 -0.68 10.32
N LYS A 312 -16.39 -1.57 9.50
CA LYS A 312 -17.12 -2.75 10.01
C LYS A 312 -16.22 -3.64 10.86
N ALA A 313 -15.01 -3.92 10.37
CA ALA A 313 -14.07 -4.77 11.08
C ALA A 313 -13.50 -4.12 12.35
N LEU A 314 -13.20 -2.81 12.28
CA LEU A 314 -12.76 -2.05 13.45
C LEU A 314 -13.85 -1.99 14.53
N GLU A 315 -15.12 -1.75 14.17
CA GLU A 315 -16.21 -1.73 15.14
C GLU A 315 -16.37 -3.11 15.81
N GLN A 316 -16.35 -4.18 15.02
CA GLN A 316 -16.47 -5.55 15.54
C GLN A 316 -15.33 -5.88 16.52
N GLU A 317 -14.09 -5.54 16.17
CA GLU A 317 -12.92 -5.79 17.02
C GLU A 317 -12.93 -4.89 18.27
N LEU A 318 -13.32 -3.62 18.15
CA LEU A 318 -13.47 -2.72 19.30
C LEU A 318 -14.54 -3.23 20.28
N LEU A 319 -15.71 -3.62 19.80
CA LEU A 319 -16.76 -4.21 20.63
C LEU A 319 -16.27 -5.45 21.37
N LEU A 320 -15.53 -6.32 20.67
CA LEU A 320 -14.93 -7.51 21.26
C LEU A 320 -13.93 -7.15 22.37
N ARG A 321 -12.99 -6.24 22.10
CA ARG A 321 -11.96 -5.83 23.07
C ARG A 321 -12.54 -5.15 24.29
N ILE A 322 -13.46 -4.19 24.09
CA ILE A 322 -14.15 -3.48 25.17
C ILE A 322 -14.88 -4.49 26.06
N SER A 323 -15.63 -5.42 25.46
CA SER A 323 -16.31 -6.49 26.20
C SER A 323 -15.32 -7.35 26.98
N GLN A 324 -14.25 -7.83 26.35
CA GLN A 324 -13.23 -8.67 27.00
C GLN A 324 -12.46 -7.97 28.11
N GLN A 325 -12.47 -6.63 28.16
CA GLN A 325 -11.87 -5.82 29.22
C GLN A 325 -12.84 -5.57 30.39
N GLY A 326 -14.06 -6.10 30.34
CA GLY A 326 -15.08 -5.88 31.37
C GLY A 326 -15.66 -4.46 31.32
N LEU A 327 -15.65 -3.83 30.15
CA LEU A 327 -16.14 -2.48 29.94
C LEU A 327 -17.44 -2.51 29.13
N ASN A 328 -18.32 -1.54 29.37
CA ASN A 328 -19.61 -1.39 28.69
C ASN A 328 -19.68 -0.13 27.82
N PHE A 329 -18.52 0.42 27.45
CA PHE A 329 -18.44 1.59 26.59
C PHE A 329 -18.92 1.24 25.18
N LYS A 330 -19.54 2.21 24.53
CA LYS A 330 -19.96 2.08 23.13
C LYS A 330 -18.88 2.75 22.29
N PRO A 331 -18.18 2.02 21.39
CA PRO A 331 -17.23 2.67 20.50
C PRO A 331 -17.96 3.63 19.58
N GLN A 332 -17.26 4.61 19.02
CA GLN A 332 -17.82 5.48 17.99
C GLN A 332 -16.81 5.61 16.85
N ILE A 333 -17.24 5.31 15.62
CA ILE A 333 -16.42 5.48 14.43
C ILE A 333 -17.08 6.49 13.50
N ILE A 334 -16.36 7.57 13.17
CA ILE A 334 -16.85 8.62 12.26
C ILE A 334 -15.96 8.66 11.03
N VAL A 335 -16.55 8.47 9.85
CA VAL A 335 -15.90 8.72 8.56
C VAL A 335 -16.23 10.12 8.10
N VAL A 336 -15.26 11.02 8.14
CA VAL A 336 -15.39 12.43 7.75
C VAL A 336 -15.10 12.59 6.26
N THR A 337 -16.05 13.10 5.50
CA THR A 337 -15.96 13.26 4.04
C THR A 337 -16.66 14.55 3.56
N ARG A 338 -16.61 14.84 2.26
CA ARG A 338 -17.21 16.04 1.67
C ARG A 338 -18.74 15.93 1.57
N LEU A 339 -19.44 16.99 1.98
CA LEU A 339 -20.86 17.19 1.67
C LEU A 339 -21.01 17.73 0.24
N ILE A 340 -21.83 17.07 -0.58
CA ILE A 340 -22.09 17.44 -1.98
C ILE A 340 -23.60 17.76 -2.11
N PRO A 341 -24.01 19.04 -2.03
CA PRO A 341 -25.42 19.43 -2.04
C PRO A 341 -26.18 19.01 -3.30
N ASP A 342 -25.52 19.05 -4.47
CA ASP A 342 -26.13 18.79 -5.78
C ASP A 342 -26.04 17.32 -6.23
N ALA A 343 -25.84 16.38 -5.30
CA ALA A 343 -25.66 14.97 -5.62
C ALA A 343 -26.97 14.34 -6.17
N ARG A 344 -27.04 14.15 -7.49
CA ARG A 344 -28.21 13.59 -8.18
C ARG A 344 -28.26 12.07 -8.07
N GLY A 345 -29.00 11.56 -7.08
CA GLY A 345 -29.30 10.13 -6.93
C GLY A 345 -28.49 9.39 -5.87
N THR A 346 -27.53 10.06 -5.21
CA THR A 346 -26.76 9.48 -4.10
C THR A 346 -27.14 10.14 -2.77
N LYS A 347 -26.70 9.58 -1.64
CA LYS A 347 -26.86 10.17 -0.30
C LYS A 347 -25.75 11.17 0.06
N CYS A 348 -24.91 11.60 -0.89
CA CYS A 348 -23.78 12.49 -0.62
C CYS A 348 -24.19 13.91 -0.19
N ASN A 349 -25.47 14.26 -0.31
CA ASN A 349 -26.06 15.49 0.20
C ASN A 349 -26.56 15.39 1.66
N GLN A 350 -26.48 14.22 2.29
CA GLN A 350 -26.88 14.01 3.68
C GLN A 350 -25.67 14.19 4.61
N GLU A 351 -25.81 15.10 5.58
CA GLU A 351 -24.76 15.42 6.56
C GLU A 351 -24.35 14.21 7.42
N LEU A 352 -25.30 13.37 7.81
CA LEU A 352 -25.03 12.19 8.62
C LEU A 352 -25.70 10.96 8.03
N GLU A 353 -24.94 9.87 7.88
CA GLU A 353 -25.44 8.58 7.38
C GLU A 353 -24.87 7.42 8.21
N SER A 354 -25.72 6.54 8.74
CA SER A 354 -25.25 5.34 9.45
C SER A 354 -24.65 4.31 8.48
N ILE A 355 -23.56 3.67 8.88
CA ILE A 355 -22.89 2.65 8.05
C ILE A 355 -23.61 1.29 8.20
N GLU A 356 -24.00 0.68 7.09
CA GLU A 356 -24.69 -0.59 7.04
C GLU A 356 -23.83 -1.72 7.63
N GLY A 357 -24.47 -2.60 8.40
CA GLY A 357 -23.76 -3.68 9.10
C GLY A 357 -23.02 -3.23 10.37
N THR A 358 -23.18 -1.98 10.79
CA THR A 358 -22.60 -1.43 12.03
C THR A 358 -23.68 -0.88 12.96
N LYS A 359 -23.36 -0.73 14.26
CA LYS A 359 -24.26 -0.18 15.29
C LYS A 359 -23.88 1.22 15.74
N HIS A 360 -22.59 1.57 15.66
CA HIS A 360 -22.02 2.79 16.25
C HIS A 360 -21.10 3.54 15.28
N SER A 361 -21.22 3.25 13.98
CA SER A 361 -20.41 3.88 12.95
C SER A 361 -21.25 4.71 11.99
N SER A 362 -20.76 5.90 11.64
CA SER A 362 -21.43 6.83 10.75
C SER A 362 -20.48 7.57 9.82
N ILE A 363 -21.01 8.00 8.67
CA ILE A 363 -20.39 8.94 7.75
C ILE A 363 -20.86 10.33 8.16
N LEU A 364 -19.92 11.23 8.44
CA LEU A 364 -20.16 12.65 8.65
C LEU A 364 -19.66 13.43 7.43
N ARG A 365 -20.56 14.12 6.75
CA ARG A 365 -20.26 14.91 5.57
C ARG A 365 -20.21 16.38 5.95
N ALA A 366 -19.07 17.02 5.71
CA ALA A 366 -18.86 18.45 5.92
C ALA A 366 -18.19 19.06 4.69
N THR A 367 -18.15 20.38 4.58
CA THR A 367 -17.48 21.05 3.45
C THR A 367 -15.96 20.91 3.59
N ILE A 368 -15.33 19.98 2.84
CA ILE A 368 -13.90 19.61 2.94
C ILE A 368 -13.34 19.29 1.54
N ALA A 369 -12.01 19.44 1.31
CA ALA A 369 -11.33 19.20 0.03
C ALA A 369 -10.03 18.33 0.12
N HIS A 370 -9.88 17.43 -0.87
CA HIS A 370 -8.69 16.83 -1.58
C HIS A 370 -7.78 15.67 -1.05
N ALA A 371 -7.06 15.00 -2.00
CA ALA A 371 -6.45 13.63 -2.08
C ALA A 371 -4.95 13.57 -2.55
N LEU A 372 -4.32 12.38 -2.76
CA LEU A 372 -2.89 12.11 -3.15
C LEU A 372 -2.71 11.53 -4.59
N GLU A 373 -1.85 12.08 -5.47
CA GLU A 373 -1.75 11.71 -6.90
C GLU A 373 -0.31 11.55 -7.46
N LYS A 374 0.75 11.91 -6.71
CA LYS A 374 2.15 11.96 -7.22
C LYS A 374 2.63 10.70 -7.94
N THR A 375 2.22 9.52 -7.48
CA THR A 375 2.73 8.23 -7.99
C THR A 375 2.03 7.74 -9.25
N LYS A 376 0.88 8.33 -9.60
CA LYS A 376 0.13 7.96 -10.81
C LYS A 376 0.62 8.68 -12.07
N TYR A 377 1.31 9.80 -11.91
CA TYR A 377 1.79 10.64 -13.01
C TYR A 377 3.32 10.71 -12.99
N GLU A 378 3.96 10.07 -13.96
CA GLU A 378 5.42 10.06 -14.08
C GLU A 378 5.97 11.49 -14.33
N ASP A 379 7.07 11.85 -13.66
CA ASP A 379 7.72 13.17 -13.71
C ASP A 379 6.84 14.37 -13.26
N SER A 380 5.75 14.14 -12.51
CA SER A 380 4.83 15.21 -12.07
C SER A 380 5.46 16.23 -11.12
N ASP A 381 6.50 15.85 -10.38
CA ASP A 381 7.24 16.72 -9.46
C ASP A 381 8.13 17.73 -10.19
N ILE A 382 8.81 17.31 -11.25
CA ILE A 382 9.72 18.20 -11.99
C ILE A 382 9.02 19.09 -13.03
N LYS A 383 7.86 18.67 -13.55
CA LYS A 383 7.04 19.45 -14.50
C LYS A 383 5.88 20.19 -13.83
N TRP A 384 5.91 20.36 -12.51
CA TRP A 384 4.77 20.85 -11.75
C TRP A 384 4.22 22.17 -12.30
N LYS A 385 5.04 23.15 -12.69
CA LYS A 385 4.60 24.45 -13.24
C LYS A 385 3.71 24.35 -14.49
N GLU A 386 3.90 23.33 -15.33
CA GLU A 386 3.07 23.09 -16.52
C GLU A 386 1.75 22.40 -16.19
N LEU A 387 1.73 21.63 -15.10
CA LEU A 387 0.61 20.80 -14.66
C LEU A 387 -0.22 21.48 -13.56
N ASP A 388 0.33 22.47 -12.87
CA ASP A 388 -0.27 23.16 -11.72
C ASP A 388 -1.62 23.81 -12.05
N PRO A 389 -1.80 24.50 -13.20
CA PRO A 389 -3.10 25.09 -13.56
C PRO A 389 -4.25 24.07 -13.68
N LYS A 390 -3.94 22.77 -13.75
CA LYS A 390 -4.93 21.69 -13.88
C LYS A 390 -5.00 20.78 -12.65
N TYR A 391 -3.87 20.51 -12.01
CA TYR A 391 -3.77 19.47 -10.97
C TYR A 391 -3.31 19.96 -9.60
N HIS A 392 -2.80 21.20 -9.48
CA HIS A 392 -2.35 21.82 -8.23
C HIS A 392 -1.38 20.93 -7.41
N PHE A 393 -0.41 20.32 -8.10
CA PHE A 393 0.56 19.39 -7.50
C PHE A 393 1.45 20.05 -6.45
N SER A 394 1.72 21.35 -6.58
CA SER A 394 2.46 22.13 -5.59
C SER A 394 1.84 22.04 -4.18
N CYS A 395 0.52 22.18 -4.09
CA CYS A 395 -0.22 22.01 -2.85
C CYS A 395 -0.15 20.56 -2.37
N GLN A 396 -0.45 19.62 -3.25
CA GLN A 396 -0.54 18.21 -2.88
C GLN A 396 0.78 17.67 -2.30
N PHE A 397 1.92 17.81 -2.99
CA PHE A 397 3.17 17.22 -2.52
C PHE A 397 3.64 17.83 -1.19
N MET A 398 3.34 19.11 -0.96
CA MET A 398 3.58 19.76 0.33
C MET A 398 2.69 19.18 1.44
N ALA A 399 1.41 18.95 1.17
CA ALA A 399 0.49 18.31 2.11
C ALA A 399 0.92 16.87 2.44
N ASP A 400 1.30 16.08 1.43
CA ASP A 400 1.74 14.69 1.57
C ASP A 400 2.96 14.63 2.49
N MET A 401 3.97 15.43 2.21
CA MET A 401 5.21 15.51 2.99
C MET A 401 4.94 15.91 4.44
N MET A 402 4.07 16.90 4.67
CA MET A 402 3.69 17.29 6.01
C MET A 402 2.93 16.17 6.75
N ALA A 403 1.98 15.51 6.09
CA ALA A 403 1.17 14.43 6.66
C ALA A 403 2.02 13.21 7.02
N MET A 404 2.89 12.76 6.10
CA MET A 404 3.83 11.65 6.32
C MET A 404 4.74 11.91 7.54
N ASN A 405 5.19 13.15 7.71
CA ASN A 405 6.05 13.52 8.83
C ASN A 405 5.30 13.77 10.14
N ALA A 406 4.05 14.24 10.07
CA ALA A 406 3.18 14.45 11.24
C ALA A 406 2.69 13.14 11.85
N ALA A 407 2.49 12.10 11.03
CA ALA A 407 1.95 10.82 11.45
C ALA A 407 2.74 10.18 12.61
N ASP A 408 2.00 9.61 13.57
CA ASP A 408 2.54 8.78 14.64
C ASP A 408 3.00 7.42 14.12
N PHE A 409 2.22 6.84 13.21
CA PHE A 409 2.57 5.67 12.40
C PHE A 409 1.88 5.76 11.03
N ILE A 410 2.40 5.04 10.06
CA ILE A 410 1.89 4.93 8.70
C ILE A 410 1.55 3.47 8.44
N ILE A 411 0.34 3.21 7.95
CA ILE A 411 -0.06 1.90 7.46
C ILE A 411 0.07 1.90 5.95
N ALA A 412 0.86 0.97 5.42
CA ALA A 412 0.90 0.62 4.02
C ALA A 412 0.24 -0.76 3.82
N SER A 413 -0.30 -1.00 2.62
CA SER A 413 -0.91 -2.28 2.29
C SER A 413 0.14 -3.33 1.91
N THR A 414 1.31 -2.89 1.42
CA THR A 414 2.41 -3.74 0.91
C THR A 414 3.78 -3.15 1.22
N TYR A 415 4.80 -4.00 1.22
CA TYR A 415 6.21 -3.59 1.23
C TYR A 415 6.55 -2.75 0.01
N GLN A 416 6.04 -3.13 -1.16
CA GLN A 416 6.23 -2.43 -2.43
C GLN A 416 5.80 -0.95 -2.36
N GLU A 417 4.73 -0.65 -1.63
CA GLU A 417 4.28 0.72 -1.39
C GLU A 417 5.34 1.55 -0.65
N ILE A 418 6.05 0.95 0.32
CA ILE A 418 7.07 1.66 1.09
C ILE A 418 8.39 1.73 0.32
N ALA A 419 8.95 0.57 -0.02
CA ALA A 419 10.33 0.40 -0.48
C ALA A 419 10.43 -0.23 -1.87
N GLY A 420 9.31 -0.46 -2.55
CA GLY A 420 9.32 -0.98 -3.91
C GLY A 420 9.90 -2.38 -3.99
N SER A 421 10.62 -2.63 -5.08
CA SER A 421 11.30 -3.89 -5.36
C SER A 421 12.82 -3.68 -5.35
N LYS A 422 13.58 -4.71 -5.71
CA LYS A 422 15.01 -4.56 -5.95
C LYS A 422 15.29 -3.53 -7.04
N ASP A 423 14.52 -3.57 -8.12
CA ASP A 423 14.83 -2.85 -9.36
C ASP A 423 14.08 -1.51 -9.47
N ARG A 424 13.01 -1.32 -8.69
CA ARG A 424 12.18 -0.11 -8.74
C ARG A 424 11.92 0.45 -7.35
N ALA A 425 12.15 1.75 -7.18
CA ALA A 425 11.88 2.46 -5.94
C ALA A 425 10.40 2.39 -5.51
N GLY A 426 10.17 2.40 -4.19
CA GLY A 426 8.84 2.42 -3.59
C GLY A 426 8.11 3.76 -3.73
N GLN A 427 6.80 3.76 -3.44
CA GLN A 427 5.98 4.96 -3.50
C GLN A 427 6.44 5.98 -2.44
N TYR A 428 6.56 5.57 -1.18
CA TYR A 428 7.11 6.42 -0.12
C TYR A 428 8.59 6.75 -0.36
N GLU A 429 9.40 5.78 -0.78
CA GLU A 429 10.82 6.00 -1.09
C GLU A 429 11.04 7.09 -2.15
N SER A 430 10.14 7.22 -3.13
CA SER A 430 10.21 8.29 -4.14
C SER A 430 10.02 9.71 -3.57
N HIS A 431 9.66 9.84 -2.29
CA HIS A 431 9.56 11.10 -1.55
C HIS A 431 10.76 11.34 -0.63
N SER A 432 11.76 10.46 -0.62
CA SER A 432 12.95 10.63 0.20
C SER A 432 13.77 11.84 -0.24
N ALA A 433 13.97 12.04 -1.54
CA ALA A 433 14.58 13.24 -2.10
C ALA A 433 13.99 13.61 -3.46
N PHE A 434 13.53 14.86 -3.62
CA PHE A 434 12.99 15.38 -4.87
C PHE A 434 13.04 16.91 -4.88
N THR A 435 12.77 17.54 -6.03
CA THR A 435 12.77 19.00 -6.17
C THR A 435 11.54 19.50 -6.92
N MET A 436 11.04 20.66 -6.51
CA MET A 436 10.02 21.43 -7.21
C MET A 436 10.63 22.79 -7.55
N PRO A 437 11.25 22.94 -8.73
CA PRO A 437 12.01 24.15 -9.07
C PRO A 437 11.16 25.41 -8.95
N GLY A 438 11.64 26.40 -8.20
CA GLY A 438 10.93 27.65 -7.88
C GLY A 438 10.07 27.60 -6.61
N LEU A 439 9.99 26.46 -5.91
CA LEU A 439 9.24 26.31 -4.67
C LEU A 439 10.13 25.81 -3.51
N ALA A 440 10.66 24.60 -3.61
CA ALA A 440 11.49 23.99 -2.57
C ALA A 440 12.31 22.81 -3.10
N ARG A 441 13.44 22.53 -2.44
CA ARG A 441 14.21 21.29 -2.58
C ARG A 441 13.95 20.40 -1.37
N VAL A 442 13.55 19.16 -1.57
CA VAL A 442 13.36 18.20 -0.50
C VAL A 442 14.55 17.27 -0.49
N VAL A 443 15.48 17.50 0.44
CA VAL A 443 16.75 16.76 0.55
C VAL A 443 16.61 15.51 1.43
N SER A 444 15.70 15.57 2.39
CA SER A 444 15.29 14.44 3.24
C SER A 444 13.81 14.59 3.59
N GLY A 445 12.95 14.04 2.73
CA GLY A 445 11.49 14.16 2.87
C GLY A 445 10.89 13.07 3.75
N ILE A 446 11.29 11.82 3.56
CA ILE A 446 10.86 10.68 4.36
C ILE A 446 11.95 9.60 4.40
N ASN A 447 12.11 8.98 5.56
CA ASN A 447 13.00 7.84 5.73
C ASN A 447 12.17 6.54 5.76
N ILE A 448 12.34 5.67 4.77
CA ILE A 448 11.58 4.41 4.67
C ILE A 448 11.98 3.39 5.75
N PHE A 449 13.08 3.62 6.46
CA PHE A 449 13.49 2.84 7.62
C PHE A 449 12.92 3.37 8.94
N ASP A 450 12.13 4.45 8.91
CA ASP A 450 11.51 4.99 10.09
C ASP A 450 10.58 3.93 10.71
N PRO A 451 10.69 3.67 12.03
CA PRO A 451 9.84 2.73 12.74
C PRO A 451 8.35 3.08 12.70
N LYS A 452 7.93 4.21 12.15
CA LYS A 452 6.52 4.55 11.95
C LYS A 452 5.85 3.71 10.86
N PHE A 453 6.60 3.14 9.91
CA PHE A 453 6.03 2.37 8.80
C PHE A 453 5.62 0.95 9.22
N ASN A 454 4.38 0.60 8.93
CA ASN A 454 3.80 -0.71 9.23
C ASN A 454 3.02 -1.25 8.04
N ILE A 455 3.16 -2.55 7.77
CA ILE A 455 2.34 -3.25 6.78
C ILE A 455 1.16 -3.91 7.49
N ALA A 456 -0.03 -3.39 7.21
CA ALA A 456 -1.30 -4.02 7.55
C ALA A 456 -2.14 -4.13 6.29
N SER A 457 -2.04 -5.28 5.63
CA SER A 457 -2.75 -5.51 4.38
C SER A 457 -4.26 -5.65 4.61
N PRO A 458 -5.11 -5.00 3.80
CA PRO A 458 -6.56 -5.14 3.89
C PRO A 458 -7.02 -6.51 3.38
N GLY A 459 -8.32 -6.78 3.52
CA GLY A 459 -8.96 -7.97 2.96
C GLY A 459 -10.13 -7.65 2.03
N ALA A 460 -10.93 -8.66 1.74
CA ALA A 460 -12.24 -8.53 1.09
C ALA A 460 -13.35 -8.88 2.09
N ASP A 461 -14.54 -8.27 1.95
CA ASP A 461 -15.71 -8.61 2.77
C ASP A 461 -16.08 -10.10 2.57
N GLN A 462 -15.80 -10.92 3.59
CA GLN A 462 -16.02 -12.36 3.54
C GLN A 462 -17.50 -12.77 3.54
N SER A 463 -18.42 -11.82 3.78
CA SER A 463 -19.85 -12.06 3.58
C SER A 463 -20.24 -12.00 2.09
N ILE A 464 -19.46 -11.29 1.28
CA ILE A 464 -19.68 -11.08 -0.16
C ILE A 464 -18.82 -12.04 -0.98
N TYR A 465 -17.52 -12.09 -0.68
CA TYR A 465 -16.52 -12.90 -1.38
C TYR A 465 -16.10 -14.06 -0.47
N PHE A 466 -16.44 -15.27 -0.89
CA PHE A 466 -16.21 -16.49 -0.12
C PHE A 466 -16.06 -17.67 -1.08
N PRO A 467 -15.47 -18.79 -0.63
CA PRO A 467 -15.14 -19.91 -1.51
C PRO A 467 -16.34 -20.42 -2.32
N TYR A 468 -16.15 -20.63 -3.62
CA TYR A 468 -17.18 -21.17 -4.53
C TYR A 468 -17.73 -22.55 -4.12
N THR A 469 -17.00 -23.27 -3.26
CA THR A 469 -17.33 -24.58 -2.69
C THR A 469 -18.42 -24.51 -1.62
N GLU A 470 -18.66 -23.35 -1.00
CA GLU A 470 -19.67 -23.14 0.03
C GLU A 470 -21.07 -22.98 -0.58
N LYS A 471 -21.62 -24.09 -1.11
CA LYS A 471 -22.89 -24.08 -1.86
C LYS A 471 -24.08 -23.51 -1.08
N GLN A 472 -24.09 -23.64 0.26
CA GLN A 472 -25.17 -23.12 1.12
C GLN A 472 -25.20 -21.59 1.23
N ARG A 473 -24.08 -20.91 0.94
CA ARG A 473 -23.96 -19.45 1.04
C ARG A 473 -24.14 -18.73 -0.30
N ARG A 474 -24.28 -19.48 -1.41
CA ARG A 474 -24.37 -18.94 -2.78
C ARG A 474 -25.58 -18.03 -2.95
N PHE A 475 -25.39 -16.95 -3.70
CA PHE A 475 -26.46 -15.99 -4.00
C PHE A 475 -27.25 -16.44 -5.23
N THR A 476 -27.96 -17.56 -5.10
CA THR A 476 -28.71 -18.21 -6.20
C THR A 476 -29.77 -17.31 -6.83
N GLN A 477 -30.23 -16.26 -6.14
CA GLN A 477 -31.12 -15.26 -6.70
C GLN A 477 -30.53 -14.50 -7.89
N PHE A 478 -29.19 -14.42 -8.01
CA PHE A 478 -28.52 -13.76 -9.13
C PHE A 478 -28.23 -14.69 -10.30
N THR A 479 -28.44 -16.00 -10.17
CA THR A 479 -28.11 -16.98 -11.22
C THR A 479 -28.76 -16.63 -12.57
N PRO A 480 -30.07 -16.32 -12.67
CA PRO A 480 -30.67 -15.97 -13.96
C PRO A 480 -30.05 -14.72 -14.60
N ALA A 481 -29.75 -13.71 -13.77
CA ALA A 481 -29.14 -12.47 -14.26
C ALA A 481 -27.70 -12.68 -14.73
N ILE A 482 -26.93 -13.56 -14.06
CA ILE A 482 -25.55 -13.89 -14.44
C ILE A 482 -25.53 -14.76 -15.70
N GLU A 483 -26.44 -15.73 -15.83
CA GLU A 483 -26.58 -16.55 -17.04
C GLU A 483 -26.93 -15.69 -18.25
N GLU A 484 -27.84 -14.72 -18.09
CA GLU A 484 -28.15 -13.74 -19.12
C GLU A 484 -26.90 -12.93 -19.52
N LEU A 485 -26.19 -12.39 -18.52
CA LEU A 485 -24.99 -11.57 -18.73
C LEU A 485 -23.85 -12.33 -19.43
N LEU A 486 -23.68 -13.62 -19.11
CA LEU A 486 -22.60 -14.44 -19.63
C LEU A 486 -22.96 -15.13 -20.95
N PHE A 487 -24.21 -15.58 -21.14
CA PHE A 487 -24.56 -16.53 -22.20
C PHE A 487 -25.66 -16.07 -23.19
N ASN A 488 -26.32 -14.91 -23.00
CA ASN A 488 -27.24 -14.37 -24.02
C ASN A 488 -26.51 -14.10 -25.37
N PRO A 489 -26.88 -14.71 -26.49
CA PRO A 489 -26.14 -14.56 -27.75
C PRO A 489 -26.25 -13.18 -28.41
N ASN A 490 -27.14 -12.31 -27.95
CA ASN A 490 -27.38 -11.00 -28.53
C ASN A 490 -26.59 -9.89 -27.82
N ASP A 491 -26.15 -8.91 -28.60
CA ASP A 491 -25.60 -7.66 -28.05
C ASP A 491 -26.74 -6.85 -27.41
N THR A 492 -26.50 -6.33 -26.21
CA THR A 492 -27.45 -5.51 -25.44
C THR A 492 -26.75 -4.27 -24.91
N ARG A 493 -27.48 -3.43 -24.16
CA ARG A 493 -26.87 -2.31 -23.42
C ARG A 493 -25.94 -2.75 -22.29
N ASP A 494 -26.03 -4.01 -21.85
CA ASP A 494 -25.32 -4.52 -20.68
C ASP A 494 -24.12 -5.41 -21.07
N HIS A 495 -24.09 -5.93 -22.30
CA HIS A 495 -23.00 -6.77 -22.81
C HIS A 495 -22.94 -6.81 -24.35
N ILE A 496 -21.72 -6.97 -24.89
CA ILE A 496 -21.46 -7.21 -26.31
C ILE A 496 -20.56 -8.44 -26.54
N GLY A 497 -20.65 -9.03 -27.72
CA GLY A 497 -20.02 -10.32 -28.04
C GLY A 497 -20.83 -11.49 -27.48
N PHE A 498 -20.40 -12.72 -27.74
CA PHE A 498 -21.04 -13.95 -27.25
C PHE A 498 -20.03 -15.08 -27.13
N LEU A 499 -20.36 -16.09 -26.33
CA LEU A 499 -19.56 -17.30 -26.15
C LEU A 499 -20.19 -18.45 -26.94
N ALA A 500 -19.54 -18.90 -28.02
CA ALA A 500 -20.04 -19.95 -28.89
C ALA A 500 -19.98 -21.33 -28.21
N ASP A 501 -18.90 -21.59 -27.47
CA ASP A 501 -18.76 -22.79 -26.64
C ASP A 501 -18.84 -22.41 -25.16
N THR A 502 -20.01 -22.58 -24.56
CA THR A 502 -20.27 -22.23 -23.15
C THR A 502 -19.65 -23.22 -22.16
N LYS A 503 -19.09 -24.34 -22.63
CA LYS A 503 -18.44 -25.35 -21.76
C LYS A 503 -16.98 -25.04 -21.49
N LYS A 504 -16.33 -24.20 -22.31
CA LYS A 504 -14.94 -23.81 -22.07
C LYS A 504 -14.80 -23.05 -20.75
N PRO A 505 -13.69 -23.26 -20.03
CA PRO A 505 -13.32 -22.38 -18.93
C PRO A 505 -13.24 -20.92 -19.39
N MET A 506 -13.43 -20.00 -18.45
CA MET A 506 -13.39 -18.57 -18.73
C MET A 506 -12.19 -17.93 -18.05
N ILE A 507 -11.40 -17.18 -18.82
CA ILE A 507 -10.53 -16.15 -18.26
C ILE A 507 -11.38 -14.92 -18.00
N PHE A 508 -11.35 -14.43 -16.77
CA PHE A 508 -12.17 -13.33 -16.29
C PHE A 508 -11.30 -12.16 -15.82
N THR A 509 -11.68 -10.93 -16.21
CA THR A 509 -11.12 -9.72 -15.61
C THR A 509 -12.23 -8.71 -15.33
N MET A 510 -12.06 -7.94 -14.25
CA MET A 510 -12.97 -6.87 -13.87
C MET A 510 -12.18 -5.69 -13.36
N ALA A 511 -12.27 -4.55 -14.05
CA ALA A 511 -11.57 -3.32 -13.69
C ALA A 511 -12.22 -2.11 -14.37
N ARG A 512 -11.79 -0.90 -13.99
CA ARG A 512 -12.04 0.29 -14.81
C ARG A 512 -11.29 0.16 -16.13
N LEU A 513 -11.84 0.76 -17.19
CA LEU A 513 -11.23 0.75 -18.50
C LEU A 513 -10.37 2.01 -18.68
N ASP A 514 -9.12 1.92 -18.20
CA ASP A 514 -8.11 2.97 -18.35
C ASP A 514 -6.79 2.39 -18.86
N THR A 515 -5.87 3.27 -19.29
CA THR A 515 -4.59 2.88 -19.91
C THR A 515 -3.71 2.05 -18.96
N VAL A 516 -3.72 2.38 -17.67
CA VAL A 516 -2.92 1.71 -16.64
C VAL A 516 -3.46 0.31 -16.35
N LYS A 517 -4.79 0.12 -16.34
CA LYS A 517 -5.42 -1.20 -16.16
C LYS A 517 -5.18 -2.15 -17.32
N ASN A 518 -4.85 -1.64 -18.51
CA ASN A 518 -4.34 -2.43 -19.65
C ASN A 518 -5.25 -3.61 -20.06
N ILE A 519 -6.57 -3.40 -19.96
CA ILE A 519 -7.57 -4.41 -20.34
C ILE A 519 -7.56 -4.64 -21.86
N THR A 520 -7.29 -3.59 -22.64
CA THR A 520 -7.09 -3.73 -24.09
C THR A 520 -5.82 -4.51 -24.42
N GLY A 521 -4.76 -4.39 -23.62
CA GLY A 521 -3.56 -5.22 -23.75
C GLY A 521 -3.86 -6.70 -23.57
N LEU A 522 -4.59 -7.09 -22.52
CA LEU A 522 -5.04 -8.49 -22.36
C LEU A 522 -5.88 -8.99 -23.54
N THR A 523 -6.76 -8.14 -24.08
CA THR A 523 -7.58 -8.48 -25.25
C THR A 523 -6.71 -8.74 -26.48
N GLU A 524 -5.69 -7.91 -26.69
CA GLU A 524 -4.71 -8.08 -27.76
C GLU A 524 -3.88 -9.36 -27.59
N TRP A 525 -3.39 -9.63 -26.38
CA TRP A 525 -2.64 -10.84 -26.05
C TRP A 525 -3.46 -12.10 -26.35
N TYR A 526 -4.70 -12.14 -25.86
CA TYR A 526 -5.63 -13.23 -26.12
C TYR A 526 -5.93 -13.38 -27.61
N GLY A 527 -6.17 -12.28 -28.33
CA GLY A 527 -6.49 -12.33 -29.76
C GLY A 527 -5.38 -12.91 -30.64
N ARG A 528 -4.11 -12.63 -30.28
CA ARG A 528 -2.92 -13.16 -30.96
C ARG A 528 -2.68 -14.64 -30.69
N ASP A 529 -2.94 -15.10 -29.46
CA ASP A 529 -2.61 -16.45 -29.03
C ASP A 529 -3.73 -17.46 -29.37
N LYS A 530 -3.60 -18.10 -30.54
CA LYS A 530 -4.54 -19.14 -30.99
C LYS A 530 -4.58 -20.36 -30.07
N ARG A 531 -3.50 -20.66 -29.35
CA ARG A 531 -3.43 -21.78 -28.40
C ARG A 531 -4.24 -21.45 -27.16
N LEU A 532 -4.14 -20.24 -26.62
CA LEU A 532 -4.96 -19.83 -25.49
C LEU A 532 -6.46 -19.79 -25.88
N ARG A 533 -6.79 -19.23 -27.04
CA ARG A 533 -8.17 -19.18 -27.58
C ARG A 533 -8.82 -20.54 -27.78
N SER A 534 -8.04 -21.58 -28.10
CA SER A 534 -8.62 -22.93 -28.24
C SER A 534 -9.04 -23.51 -26.89
N LEU A 535 -8.39 -23.13 -25.80
CA LEU A 535 -8.62 -23.68 -24.46
C LEU A 535 -9.74 -22.97 -23.68
N VAL A 536 -9.84 -21.64 -23.78
CA VAL A 536 -10.70 -20.83 -22.91
C VAL A 536 -11.46 -19.74 -23.65
N ASN A 537 -12.50 -19.21 -23.01
CA ASN A 537 -13.20 -17.98 -23.41
C ASN A 537 -12.67 -16.77 -22.64
N LEU A 538 -12.76 -15.58 -23.23
CA LEU A 538 -12.41 -14.31 -22.57
C LEU A 538 -13.67 -13.57 -22.09
N VAL A 539 -13.74 -13.23 -20.80
CA VAL A 539 -14.81 -12.43 -20.20
C VAL A 539 -14.21 -11.17 -19.56
N ILE A 540 -14.66 -10.01 -20.01
CA ILE A 540 -14.20 -8.71 -19.54
C ILE A 540 -15.38 -7.95 -18.95
N VAL A 541 -15.22 -7.41 -17.75
CA VAL A 541 -16.17 -6.47 -17.13
C VAL A 541 -15.48 -5.12 -16.94
N GLY A 542 -15.99 -4.08 -17.60
CA GLY A 542 -15.45 -2.74 -17.41
C GLY A 542 -15.80 -1.77 -18.53
N GLY A 543 -15.93 -0.49 -18.18
CA GLY A 543 -16.20 0.60 -19.11
C GLY A 543 -17.59 0.59 -19.75
N PHE A 544 -17.83 1.61 -20.57
CA PHE A 544 -18.97 1.71 -21.50
C PHE A 544 -18.63 1.06 -22.85
N PHE A 545 -19.63 0.82 -23.68
CA PHE A 545 -19.40 0.30 -25.04
C PHE A 545 -19.27 1.42 -26.08
N ASP A 546 -19.90 2.57 -25.85
CA ASP A 546 -19.84 3.72 -26.75
C ASP A 546 -18.89 4.79 -26.18
N PRO A 547 -17.85 5.22 -26.93
CA PRO A 547 -16.94 6.28 -26.49
C PRO A 547 -17.65 7.60 -26.13
N SER A 548 -18.83 7.86 -26.70
CA SER A 548 -19.59 9.09 -26.45
C SER A 548 -20.33 9.10 -25.11
N GLU A 549 -20.53 7.93 -24.49
CA GLU A 549 -21.10 7.82 -23.15
C GLU A 549 -20.07 8.12 -22.05
N SER A 550 -18.78 7.98 -22.36
CA SER A 550 -17.71 8.33 -21.44
C SER A 550 -17.41 9.82 -21.47
N LYS A 551 -17.28 10.41 -20.27
CA LYS A 551 -16.76 11.77 -20.07
C LYS A 551 -15.24 11.79 -19.93
N ASP A 552 -14.62 10.61 -19.78
CA ASP A 552 -13.19 10.46 -19.64
C ASP A 552 -12.54 10.16 -20.99
N ARG A 553 -11.47 10.89 -21.30
CA ARG A 553 -10.80 10.77 -22.61
C ARG A 553 -10.00 9.49 -22.72
N GLU A 554 -9.44 8.99 -21.62
CA GLU A 554 -8.69 7.74 -21.62
C GLU A 554 -9.62 6.55 -21.84
N GLU A 555 -10.72 6.48 -21.08
CA GLU A 555 -11.74 5.45 -21.27
C GLU A 555 -12.32 5.49 -22.69
N ALA A 556 -12.68 6.66 -23.22
CA ALA A 556 -13.16 6.79 -24.61
C ALA A 556 -12.13 6.31 -25.65
N SER A 557 -10.83 6.47 -25.39
CA SER A 557 -9.76 5.96 -26.25
C SER A 557 -9.62 4.44 -26.15
N GLU A 558 -9.66 3.90 -24.94
CA GLU A 558 -9.58 2.46 -24.69
C GLU A 558 -10.81 1.71 -25.24
N ILE A 559 -12.00 2.30 -25.21
CA ILE A 559 -13.21 1.77 -25.86
C ILE A 559 -13.00 1.61 -27.36
N LYS A 560 -12.47 2.66 -28.04
CA LYS A 560 -12.18 2.59 -29.48
C LYS A 560 -11.17 1.50 -29.81
N LYS A 561 -10.13 1.39 -28.98
CA LYS A 561 -9.10 0.36 -29.12
C LYS A 561 -9.69 -1.04 -28.91
N MET A 562 -10.57 -1.22 -27.92
CA MET A 562 -11.26 -2.49 -27.67
C MET A 562 -12.06 -2.95 -28.91
N HIS A 563 -12.88 -2.06 -29.51
CA HIS A 563 -13.62 -2.37 -30.74
C HIS A 563 -12.69 -2.76 -31.89
N ALA A 564 -11.63 -1.98 -32.12
CA ALA A 564 -10.66 -2.27 -33.16
C ALA A 564 -9.98 -3.64 -32.97
N LEU A 565 -9.65 -4.03 -31.73
CA LEU A 565 -9.07 -5.34 -31.41
C LEU A 565 -10.05 -6.49 -31.64
N ILE A 566 -11.32 -6.32 -31.25
CA ILE A 566 -12.39 -7.31 -31.48
C ILE A 566 -12.54 -7.60 -32.98
N GLU A 567 -12.53 -6.57 -33.81
CA GLU A 567 -12.60 -6.70 -35.27
C GLU A 567 -11.31 -7.31 -35.85
N THR A 568 -10.15 -6.81 -35.43
CA THR A 568 -8.84 -7.23 -35.96
C THR A 568 -8.57 -8.73 -35.73
N TYR A 569 -8.96 -9.26 -34.57
CA TYR A 569 -8.68 -10.65 -34.19
C TYR A 569 -9.89 -11.59 -34.31
N ASP A 570 -11.02 -11.09 -34.83
CA ASP A 570 -12.30 -11.82 -34.94
C ASP A 570 -12.66 -12.55 -33.63
N LEU A 571 -12.91 -11.75 -32.59
CA LEU A 571 -13.10 -12.28 -31.22
C LEU A 571 -14.55 -12.68 -30.91
N ARG A 572 -15.50 -12.40 -31.82
CA ARG A 572 -16.90 -12.83 -31.64
C ARG A 572 -16.99 -14.36 -31.56
N GLY A 573 -17.80 -14.86 -30.63
CA GLY A 573 -17.90 -16.29 -30.32
C GLY A 573 -16.87 -16.81 -29.31
N GLN A 574 -15.84 -16.02 -28.98
CA GLN A 574 -14.78 -16.41 -28.03
C GLN A 574 -14.58 -15.37 -26.91
N MET A 575 -15.32 -14.27 -26.96
CA MET A 575 -15.20 -13.14 -26.05
C MET A 575 -16.59 -12.62 -25.65
N ARG A 576 -16.68 -12.22 -24.38
CA ARG A 576 -17.80 -11.47 -23.83
C ARG A 576 -17.28 -10.20 -23.14
N TRP A 577 -17.78 -9.04 -23.55
CA TRP A 577 -17.52 -7.77 -22.88
C TRP A 577 -18.79 -7.26 -22.21
N ILE A 578 -18.72 -7.02 -20.90
CA ILE A 578 -19.82 -6.67 -20.01
C ILE A 578 -19.56 -5.25 -19.46
N CYS A 579 -20.63 -4.45 -19.34
CA CYS A 579 -20.55 -3.09 -18.82
C CYS A 579 -20.13 -3.10 -17.33
N ALA A 580 -19.64 -1.97 -16.83
CA ALA A 580 -19.25 -1.85 -15.42
C ALA A 580 -20.36 -2.28 -14.45
N GLN A 581 -20.00 -3.10 -13.45
CA GLN A 581 -20.96 -3.69 -12.51
C GLN A 581 -20.85 -3.02 -11.13
N THR A 582 -21.97 -2.53 -10.59
CA THR A 582 -22.01 -1.77 -9.33
C THR A 582 -22.48 -2.60 -8.12
N ASP A 583 -23.21 -3.70 -8.31
CA ASP A 583 -23.70 -4.55 -7.23
C ASP A 583 -22.62 -5.55 -6.77
N ARG A 584 -22.03 -5.29 -5.60
CA ARG A 584 -20.98 -6.13 -4.99
C ARG A 584 -21.43 -7.58 -4.76
N LYS A 585 -22.70 -7.83 -4.40
CA LYS A 585 -23.19 -9.20 -4.15
C LYS A 585 -23.29 -9.98 -5.45
N ARG A 586 -23.81 -9.35 -6.52
CA ARG A 586 -23.81 -9.94 -7.86
C ARG A 586 -22.38 -10.20 -8.35
N ASN A 587 -21.46 -9.27 -8.11
CA ASN A 587 -20.05 -9.43 -8.48
C ASN A 587 -19.39 -10.61 -7.75
N GLY A 588 -19.64 -10.76 -6.44
CA GLY A 588 -19.16 -11.92 -5.68
C GLY A 588 -19.68 -13.24 -6.22
N GLU A 589 -20.95 -13.29 -6.64
CA GLU A 589 -21.52 -14.49 -7.27
C GLU A 589 -20.96 -14.74 -8.67
N LEU A 590 -20.70 -13.68 -9.45
CA LEU A 590 -20.05 -13.77 -10.75
C LEU A 590 -18.66 -14.44 -10.62
N TYR A 591 -17.81 -13.99 -9.69
CA TYR A 591 -16.52 -14.65 -9.41
C TYR A 591 -16.68 -16.16 -9.16
N ARG A 592 -17.67 -16.56 -8.36
CA ARG A 592 -17.95 -17.97 -8.05
C ARG A 592 -18.49 -18.75 -9.25
N CYS A 593 -19.28 -18.13 -10.11
CA CYS A 593 -19.74 -18.72 -11.37
C CYS A 593 -18.57 -18.97 -12.34
N ILE A 594 -17.59 -18.07 -12.41
CA ILE A 594 -16.35 -18.30 -13.17
C ILE A 594 -15.53 -19.46 -12.54
N ALA A 595 -15.48 -19.56 -11.22
CA ALA A 595 -14.82 -20.68 -10.55
C ALA A 595 -15.52 -22.03 -10.79
N ASP A 596 -16.86 -22.02 -10.92
CA ASP A 596 -17.63 -23.22 -11.30
C ASP A 596 -17.24 -23.71 -12.71
N SER A 597 -16.96 -22.81 -13.66
CA SER A 597 -16.46 -23.17 -15.00
C SER A 597 -14.98 -23.59 -15.04
N LYS A 598 -14.31 -23.67 -13.88
CA LYS A 598 -12.87 -23.93 -13.76
C LYS A 598 -12.03 -22.87 -14.48
N GLY A 599 -12.53 -21.64 -14.53
CA GLY A 599 -11.84 -20.49 -15.10
C GLY A 599 -10.68 -19.96 -14.26
N ALA A 600 -10.18 -18.79 -14.61
CA ALA A 600 -9.15 -18.06 -13.87
C ALA A 600 -9.40 -16.54 -13.91
N PHE A 601 -8.88 -15.81 -12.93
CA PHE A 601 -8.86 -14.34 -12.93
C PHE A 601 -7.55 -13.82 -13.53
N VAL A 602 -7.61 -12.74 -14.29
CA VAL A 602 -6.42 -12.08 -14.84
C VAL A 602 -6.44 -10.58 -14.53
N GLN A 603 -5.36 -10.08 -13.93
CA GLN A 603 -5.12 -8.65 -13.71
C GLN A 603 -3.90 -8.18 -14.52
N PRO A 604 -4.09 -7.59 -15.73
CA PRO A 604 -3.02 -7.28 -16.67
C PRO A 604 -2.43 -5.87 -16.53
N ALA A 605 -2.75 -5.14 -15.46
CA ALA A 605 -2.37 -3.73 -15.28
C ALA A 605 -0.86 -3.49 -15.44
N LEU A 606 -0.47 -2.42 -16.14
CA LEU A 606 0.93 -1.97 -16.29
C LEU A 606 1.57 -1.69 -14.93
N TYR A 607 0.76 -1.23 -13.97
CA TYR A 607 1.10 -1.11 -12.56
C TYR A 607 -0.19 -1.19 -11.73
N GLU A 608 -0.17 -1.95 -10.64
CA GLU A 608 -1.29 -2.04 -9.70
C GLU A 608 -0.79 -1.78 -8.29
N ALA A 609 -1.24 -0.68 -7.67
CA ALA A 609 -0.73 -0.29 -6.34
C ALA A 609 -1.01 -1.36 -5.27
N PHE A 610 -2.18 -1.99 -5.33
CA PHE A 610 -2.54 -3.07 -4.41
C PHE A 610 -3.28 -4.21 -5.11
N GLY A 611 -4.45 -3.93 -5.69
CA GLY A 611 -5.25 -4.92 -6.43
C GLY A 611 -6.29 -5.65 -5.58
N LEU A 612 -7.31 -4.94 -5.07
CA LEU A 612 -8.43 -5.57 -4.33
C LEU A 612 -9.10 -6.70 -5.13
N THR A 613 -9.21 -6.56 -6.44
CA THR A 613 -9.82 -7.57 -7.32
C THR A 613 -9.05 -8.89 -7.33
N VAL A 614 -7.74 -8.87 -7.07
CA VAL A 614 -6.90 -10.08 -6.89
C VAL A 614 -7.32 -10.81 -5.61
N ILE A 615 -7.53 -10.08 -4.51
CA ILE A 615 -8.00 -10.65 -3.25
C ILE A 615 -9.43 -11.16 -3.38
N GLU A 616 -10.33 -10.41 -4.02
CA GLU A 616 -11.72 -10.81 -4.26
C GLU A 616 -11.79 -12.13 -5.07
N ALA A 617 -10.97 -12.26 -6.11
CA ALA A 617 -10.84 -13.48 -6.91
C ALA A 617 -10.33 -14.66 -6.08
N MET A 618 -9.19 -14.47 -5.39
CA MET A 618 -8.58 -15.52 -4.57
C MET A 618 -9.49 -15.96 -3.42
N ASN A 619 -10.17 -15.03 -2.75
CA ASN A 619 -11.13 -15.30 -1.66
C ASN A 619 -12.39 -16.03 -2.16
N SER A 620 -12.71 -15.89 -3.46
CA SER A 620 -13.77 -16.67 -4.12
C SER A 620 -13.30 -18.07 -4.56
N GLY A 621 -12.01 -18.37 -4.42
CA GLY A 621 -11.37 -19.62 -4.84
C GLY A 621 -11.02 -19.67 -6.33
N LEU A 622 -10.90 -18.52 -7.00
CA LEU A 622 -10.53 -18.45 -8.41
C LEU A 622 -8.99 -18.35 -8.54
N PRO A 623 -8.31 -19.27 -9.25
CA PRO A 623 -6.89 -19.13 -9.56
C PRO A 623 -6.62 -17.81 -10.28
N THR A 624 -5.56 -17.11 -9.88
CA THR A 624 -5.30 -15.73 -10.33
C THR A 624 -3.94 -15.59 -11.00
N PHE A 625 -3.94 -14.91 -12.15
CA PHE A 625 -2.76 -14.37 -12.82
C PHE A 625 -2.76 -12.86 -12.63
N ALA A 626 -1.71 -12.29 -12.04
CA ALA A 626 -1.66 -10.84 -11.80
C ALA A 626 -0.31 -10.25 -12.18
N THR A 627 -0.32 -8.97 -12.53
CA THR A 627 0.88 -8.18 -12.83
C THR A 627 1.93 -8.31 -11.73
N ASN A 628 3.19 -8.49 -12.12
CA ASN A 628 4.34 -8.41 -11.21
C ASN A 628 4.74 -6.96 -10.88
N GLN A 629 4.01 -5.97 -11.41
CA GLN A 629 4.27 -4.56 -11.20
C GLN A 629 3.35 -3.99 -10.12
N GLY A 630 3.85 -3.87 -8.89
CA GLY A 630 3.13 -3.28 -7.77
C GLY A 630 2.68 -4.30 -6.72
N GLY A 631 1.56 -4.04 -6.04
CA GLY A 631 1.08 -4.82 -4.90
C GLY A 631 0.76 -6.30 -5.17
N PRO A 632 0.22 -6.70 -6.34
CA PRO A 632 -0.06 -8.12 -6.60
C PRO A 632 1.18 -9.02 -6.55
N ALA A 633 2.37 -8.47 -6.82
CA ALA A 633 3.65 -9.17 -6.70
C ALA A 633 3.96 -9.68 -5.29
N GLU A 634 3.35 -9.06 -4.26
CA GLU A 634 3.44 -9.49 -2.87
C GLU A 634 2.25 -10.36 -2.45
N ILE A 635 1.06 -10.12 -3.01
CA ILE A 635 -0.15 -10.90 -2.70
C ILE A 635 0.03 -12.35 -3.14
N ILE A 636 0.51 -12.55 -4.36
CA ILE A 636 0.69 -13.87 -4.97
C ILE A 636 2.09 -14.42 -4.68
N VAL A 637 2.15 -15.71 -4.37
CA VAL A 637 3.38 -16.49 -4.40
C VAL A 637 3.37 -17.27 -5.70
N ASP A 638 4.20 -16.86 -6.65
CA ASP A 638 4.24 -17.38 -8.02
C ASP A 638 4.35 -18.91 -8.05
N GLY A 639 3.45 -19.55 -8.80
CA GLY A 639 3.36 -21.02 -8.91
C GLY A 639 2.77 -21.74 -7.70
N VAL A 640 2.46 -21.04 -6.60
CA VAL A 640 1.91 -21.61 -5.37
C VAL A 640 0.48 -21.17 -5.14
N SER A 641 0.24 -19.86 -4.90
CA SER A 641 -1.10 -19.30 -4.64
C SER A 641 -1.71 -18.59 -5.84
N GLY A 642 -1.00 -18.54 -6.96
CA GLY A 642 -1.36 -17.87 -8.20
C GLY A 642 -0.13 -17.75 -9.11
N PHE A 643 -0.20 -16.90 -10.13
CA PHE A 643 0.91 -16.69 -11.07
C PHE A 643 1.16 -15.20 -11.34
N HIS A 644 2.43 -14.85 -11.53
CA HIS A 644 2.85 -13.54 -11.96
C HIS A 644 2.94 -13.45 -13.49
N ILE A 645 2.40 -12.37 -14.04
CA ILE A 645 2.53 -11.98 -15.44
C ILE A 645 3.25 -10.63 -15.55
N ASP A 646 4.10 -10.45 -16.56
CA ASP A 646 4.79 -9.19 -16.79
C ASP A 646 4.14 -8.45 -17.97
N PRO A 647 3.43 -7.34 -17.73
CA PRO A 647 2.79 -6.58 -18.80
C PRO A 647 3.80 -5.77 -19.63
N ASN A 648 5.01 -5.54 -19.12
CA ASN A 648 6.06 -4.74 -19.76
C ASN A 648 7.19 -5.60 -20.34
N GLY A 649 7.10 -6.92 -20.20
CA GLY A 649 8.08 -7.85 -20.76
C GLY A 649 8.17 -7.76 -22.29
N GLY A 650 9.36 -7.95 -22.83
CA GLY A 650 9.56 -8.05 -24.28
C GLY A 650 8.65 -9.13 -24.90
N GLY A 651 8.14 -8.88 -26.11
CA GLY A 651 7.28 -9.84 -26.82
C GLY A 651 5.77 -9.60 -26.69
N GLY A 652 5.32 -8.47 -26.15
CA GLY A 652 3.91 -8.04 -26.26
C GLY A 652 2.90 -9.01 -25.63
N GLY A 653 3.22 -9.55 -24.46
CA GLY A 653 2.34 -10.43 -23.67
C GLY A 653 2.51 -11.93 -23.88
N GLU A 654 3.44 -12.37 -24.74
CA GLU A 654 3.68 -13.79 -25.05
C GLU A 654 3.98 -14.68 -23.82
N ASP A 655 4.75 -14.20 -22.84
CA ASP A 655 4.98 -14.94 -21.59
C ASP A 655 3.69 -15.11 -20.79
N ALA A 656 2.86 -14.06 -20.72
CA ALA A 656 1.60 -14.09 -19.99
C ALA A 656 0.64 -15.11 -20.63
N THR A 657 0.46 -15.09 -21.95
CA THR A 657 -0.43 -16.04 -22.63
C THR A 657 0.09 -17.46 -22.59
N ARG A 658 1.41 -17.66 -22.71
CA ARG A 658 2.05 -18.97 -22.52
C ARG A 658 1.74 -19.53 -21.14
N LYS A 659 1.95 -18.77 -20.06
CA LYS A 659 1.66 -19.21 -18.68
C LYS A 659 0.19 -19.58 -18.50
N MET A 660 -0.72 -18.79 -19.06
CA MET A 660 -2.16 -19.07 -19.00
C MET A 660 -2.50 -20.36 -19.78
N ALA A 661 -1.98 -20.53 -21.00
CA ALA A 661 -2.21 -21.72 -21.81
C ALA A 661 -1.65 -22.98 -21.14
N ASP A 662 -0.40 -22.92 -20.65
CA ASP A 662 0.25 -24.01 -19.92
C ASP A 662 -0.56 -24.43 -18.68
N PHE A 663 -1.12 -23.46 -17.95
CA PHE A 663 -1.98 -23.74 -16.80
C PHE A 663 -3.25 -24.48 -17.19
N PHE A 664 -3.97 -24.02 -18.22
CA PHE A 664 -5.22 -24.66 -18.65
C PHE A 664 -4.99 -26.06 -19.23
N GLU A 665 -3.95 -26.25 -20.05
CA GLU A 665 -3.57 -27.58 -20.54
C GLU A 665 -3.21 -28.54 -19.40
N LYS A 666 -2.46 -28.04 -18.41
CA LYS A 666 -2.16 -28.84 -17.22
C LYS A 666 -3.41 -29.17 -16.42
N CYS A 667 -4.39 -28.28 -16.36
CA CYS A 667 -5.67 -28.55 -15.72
C CYS A 667 -6.52 -29.56 -16.49
N GLU A 668 -6.44 -29.62 -17.82
CA GLU A 668 -7.08 -30.67 -18.62
C GLU A 668 -6.45 -32.04 -18.35
N LEU A 669 -5.12 -32.11 -18.25
CA LEU A 669 -4.38 -33.35 -17.95
C LEU A 669 -4.52 -33.77 -16.48
N GLU A 670 -4.52 -32.81 -15.57
CA GLU A 670 -4.58 -33.00 -14.13
C GLU A 670 -5.61 -32.04 -13.50
N PRO A 671 -6.91 -32.39 -13.45
CA PRO A 671 -7.95 -31.52 -12.89
C PRO A 671 -7.73 -31.11 -11.43
N ALA A 672 -6.96 -31.91 -10.68
CA ALA A 672 -6.57 -31.58 -9.31
C ALA A 672 -5.63 -30.36 -9.25
N HIS A 673 -4.89 -30.05 -10.32
CA HIS A 673 -3.98 -28.90 -10.38
C HIS A 673 -4.73 -27.58 -10.14
N TRP A 674 -5.87 -27.38 -10.81
CA TRP A 674 -6.72 -26.20 -10.61
C TRP A 674 -7.12 -26.05 -9.14
N ARG A 675 -7.56 -27.16 -8.51
CA ARG A 675 -7.98 -27.16 -7.10
C ARG A 675 -6.82 -26.84 -6.16
N ARG A 676 -5.61 -27.37 -6.41
CA ARG A 676 -4.43 -27.05 -5.59
C ARG A 676 -4.11 -25.56 -5.59
N ILE A 677 -4.15 -24.91 -6.76
CA ILE A 677 -3.91 -23.46 -6.86
C ILE A 677 -5.03 -22.66 -6.19
N SER A 678 -6.29 -23.09 -6.38
CA SER A 678 -7.46 -22.51 -5.71
C SER A 678 -7.36 -22.57 -4.17
N ASP A 679 -7.06 -23.74 -3.61
CA ASP A 679 -6.93 -23.96 -2.17
C ASP A 679 -5.73 -23.19 -1.59
N ALA A 680 -4.61 -23.14 -2.30
CA ALA A 680 -3.45 -22.35 -1.91
C ALA A 680 -3.72 -20.84 -1.95
N GLY A 681 -4.50 -20.37 -2.93
CA GLY A 681 -4.99 -18.99 -3.00
C GLY A 681 -5.88 -18.63 -1.80
N LEU A 682 -6.82 -19.50 -1.43
CA LEU A 682 -7.67 -19.34 -0.26
C LEU A 682 -6.84 -19.28 1.04
N ALA A 683 -5.92 -20.22 1.23
CA ALA A 683 -5.04 -20.25 2.40
C ALA A 683 -4.16 -18.99 2.51
N ARG A 684 -3.68 -18.46 1.38
CA ARG A 684 -2.92 -17.21 1.32
C ARG A 684 -3.76 -16.01 1.80
N ILE A 685 -5.01 -15.91 1.37
CA ILE A 685 -5.90 -14.82 1.80
C ILE A 685 -6.25 -14.95 3.28
N GLU A 686 -6.66 -16.14 3.74
CA GLU A 686 -7.04 -16.36 5.15
C GLU A 686 -5.90 -16.03 6.13
N GLY A 687 -4.66 -16.38 5.77
CA GLY A 687 -3.50 -16.16 6.62
C GLY A 687 -2.95 -14.73 6.62
N CYS A 688 -3.25 -13.91 5.61
CA CYS A 688 -2.55 -12.63 5.41
C CYS A 688 -3.46 -11.43 5.10
N TYR A 689 -4.58 -11.62 4.40
CA TYR A 689 -5.37 -10.55 3.78
C TYR A 689 -6.84 -10.61 4.24
N THR A 690 -7.05 -10.44 5.54
CA THR A 690 -8.41 -10.36 6.12
C THR A 690 -8.59 -9.10 6.94
N TRP A 691 -9.80 -8.55 6.91
CA TRP A 691 -10.14 -7.36 7.70
C TRP A 691 -10.02 -7.58 9.21
N ARG A 692 -10.18 -8.82 9.68
CA ARG A 692 -9.94 -9.19 11.09
C ARG A 692 -8.49 -8.97 11.49
N ILE A 693 -7.54 -9.49 10.70
CA ILE A 693 -6.10 -9.31 10.95
C ILE A 693 -5.75 -7.82 10.87
N TYR A 694 -6.31 -7.11 9.90
CA TYR A 694 -6.11 -5.66 9.76
C TYR A 694 -6.57 -4.88 11.00
N ALA A 695 -7.80 -5.13 11.48
CA ALA A 695 -8.37 -4.43 12.62
C ALA A 695 -7.57 -4.68 13.90
N ASP A 696 -7.21 -5.95 14.16
CA ASP A 696 -6.38 -6.32 15.31
C ASP A 696 -5.01 -5.62 15.28
N LYS A 697 -4.31 -5.69 14.14
CA LYS A 697 -3.02 -5.01 13.94
C LYS A 697 -3.13 -3.50 14.14
N THR A 698 -4.13 -2.86 13.53
CA THR A 698 -4.30 -1.40 13.58
C THR A 698 -4.57 -0.90 14.99
N LEU A 699 -5.42 -1.62 15.75
CA LEU A 699 -5.69 -1.25 17.14
C LEU A 699 -4.48 -1.49 18.04
N ASN A 700 -3.72 -2.57 17.82
CA ASN A 700 -2.47 -2.84 18.53
C ASN A 700 -1.41 -1.75 18.26
N MET A 701 -1.27 -1.31 17.00
CA MET A 701 -0.44 -0.17 16.63
C MET A 701 -0.88 1.08 17.41
N GLY A 702 -2.17 1.39 17.42
CA GLY A 702 -2.71 2.53 18.17
C GLY A 702 -2.27 2.54 19.64
N SER A 703 -2.35 1.41 20.33
CA SER A 703 -1.90 1.29 21.73
C SER A 703 -0.38 1.47 21.89
N VAL A 704 0.42 0.78 21.06
CA VAL A 704 1.90 0.84 21.16
C VAL A 704 2.44 2.22 20.80
N TYR A 705 1.99 2.82 19.69
CA TYR A 705 2.47 4.14 19.26
C TYR A 705 2.00 5.27 20.19
N THR A 706 0.86 5.12 20.86
CA THR A 706 0.42 6.06 21.89
C THR A 706 1.42 6.12 23.03
N PHE A 707 1.89 4.97 23.52
CA PHE A 707 2.92 4.92 24.55
C PHE A 707 4.29 5.39 24.03
N TRP A 708 4.65 5.00 22.80
CA TRP A 708 5.88 5.49 22.14
C TRP A 708 5.93 7.02 22.05
N ARG A 709 4.79 7.67 21.80
CA ARG A 709 4.68 9.13 21.77
C ARG A 709 4.97 9.76 23.14
N VAL A 710 4.56 9.12 24.23
CA VAL A 710 4.89 9.58 25.60
C VAL A 710 6.40 9.57 25.81
N LEU A 711 7.08 8.50 25.38
CA LEU A 711 8.53 8.34 25.53
C LEU A 711 9.38 9.29 24.65
N ASN A 712 8.81 9.83 23.56
CA ASN A 712 9.54 10.67 22.59
C ASN A 712 8.93 12.07 22.41
N LYS A 713 8.27 12.60 23.45
CA LYS A 713 7.53 13.86 23.42
C LYS A 713 8.33 15.06 22.91
N ARG A 714 9.60 15.20 23.31
CA ARG A 714 10.47 16.34 22.92
C ARG A 714 10.73 16.38 21.42
N GLN A 715 11.11 15.24 20.85
CA GLN A 715 11.38 15.12 19.43
C GLN A 715 10.13 15.38 18.58
N LYS A 716 8.99 14.80 19.00
CA LYS A 716 7.69 15.04 18.36
C LYS A 716 7.31 16.51 18.34
N LEU A 717 7.53 17.23 19.44
CA LEU A 717 7.27 18.67 19.51
C LEU A 717 8.15 19.47 18.53
N ALA A 718 9.45 19.14 18.41
CA ALA A 718 10.34 19.80 17.47
C ALA A 718 9.87 19.61 16.01
N LYS A 719 9.58 18.36 15.61
CA LYS A 719 9.05 18.04 14.27
C LYS A 719 7.71 18.73 14.01
N GLN A 720 6.83 18.80 15.01
CA GLN A 720 5.55 19.52 14.91
C GLN A 720 5.73 21.03 14.68
N ARG A 721 6.70 21.67 15.35
CA ARG A 721 6.99 23.10 15.12
C ARG A 721 7.50 23.36 13.71
N TYR A 722 8.35 22.49 13.19
CA TYR A 722 8.83 22.58 11.81
C TYR A 722 7.68 22.46 10.80
N ILE A 723 6.80 21.48 10.99
CA ILE A 723 5.59 21.30 10.15
C ILE A 723 4.66 22.52 10.24
N GLN A 724 4.47 23.10 11.44
CA GLN A 724 3.66 24.32 11.61
C GLN A 724 4.25 25.52 10.87
N LEU A 725 5.57 25.65 10.83
CA LEU A 725 6.25 26.70 10.07
C LEU A 725 6.00 26.51 8.57
N LEU A 726 6.20 25.30 8.05
CA LEU A 726 5.94 24.97 6.64
C LEU A 726 4.48 25.20 6.25
N TYR A 727 3.54 24.80 7.11
CA TYR A 727 2.11 25.03 6.89
C TYR A 727 1.81 26.53 6.75
N ASN A 728 2.23 27.32 7.74
CA ASN A 728 1.81 28.71 7.84
C ASN A 728 2.49 29.62 6.81
N LEU A 729 3.76 29.35 6.48
CA LEU A 729 4.55 30.23 5.62
C LEU A 729 4.57 29.82 4.16
N HIS A 730 4.40 28.52 3.86
CA HIS A 730 4.45 28.02 2.48
C HIS A 730 3.10 27.46 2.04
N PHE A 731 2.60 26.42 2.70
CA PHE A 731 1.41 25.71 2.23
C PHE A 731 0.17 26.62 2.17
N ARG A 732 -0.09 27.43 3.20
CA ARG A 732 -1.23 28.36 3.18
C ARG A 732 -1.17 29.34 2.02
N ASN A 733 0.02 29.84 1.67
CA ASN A 733 0.17 30.78 0.57
C ASN A 733 -0.08 30.11 -0.78
N LEU A 734 0.36 28.87 -0.96
CA LEU A 734 0.07 28.06 -2.16
C LEU A 734 -1.44 27.82 -2.35
N VAL A 735 -2.17 27.63 -1.26
CA VAL A 735 -3.62 27.42 -1.31
C VAL A 735 -4.39 28.71 -1.59
N MET A 736 -3.85 29.88 -1.21
CA MET A 736 -4.53 31.17 -1.40
C MET A 736 -4.22 31.87 -2.73
N THR A 737 -3.35 31.32 -3.58
CA THR A 737 -3.00 31.92 -4.88
C THR A 737 -4.03 31.70 -6.00
N ASP A 738 -5.17 31.06 -5.71
CA ASP A 738 -6.28 30.82 -6.64
C ASP A 738 -7.50 31.76 -6.39
N ASP A 739 -7.26 33.06 -6.25
CA ASP A 739 -8.30 34.11 -6.42
C ASP A 739 -8.09 34.88 -7.73
#